data_AF-A0A9K3PLA3-F1
#
_entry.id   AF-A0A9K3PLA3-F1
#
_cell.length_a   1.000
_cell.length_b   1.000
_cell.length_c   1.000
_cell.angle_alpha   90.00
_cell.angle_beta   90.00
_cell.angle_gamma   90.00
#
_symmetry.space_group_name_H-M   'P 1'
#
loop_
_entity.id
_entity.type
_entity.pdbx_description
1 polymer ?
#
loop_
_entity_poly.entity_id
_entity_poly.type
_entity_poly.pdbx_seq_one_letter_code
_entity_poly.pdbx_strand_id
1 'polypeptide(L)'
;MGPPIAVPTENTTNGTDLFTTTVDIIISEDPSLRNLSLAEFCSTLDADRLLLECRLLDDFRRKPSQNLYHKVRACFFLYAIHRFHLPVVNPNQNEQGVEIPYQGYKSLCDRHFEEAIDAFLQVHCEQPSEAISSALAKAYYHLGFQTLADQVRLSVRNHPGNAWMYEVVQPGRHPLKVILPWIDGNQSKVLMEQTPVRMDLSHCGWSDIFFLGMDFPEGARVLNISIDLAVRGRHQEPLPPIDCFLQAIDEPVLKLTSIDLKAEVTLTHIAQVFDFCKDYLGLLRAGIIASGIIPLGLEGSEETLQSLFDNMVGPGKGLHLTTRVNDIPKGSRLAVSTNLLSSIISLGMRATGQTKSIEGSLTEDERRLVAARAILGEWLGGSGGGWQDSGGVWPGIKLIQGVKPEEYHPEYGVSRGRLLPVHRQLSDVEAPARLAQSLQDHLILVHGGMAQNVGPILEMVTEKYLLREADEWKARHDALRILDDILEAFKSSDVPKIAKLTTDNFFEPLQTIIPWASNLYTETLIDRTKLRFGDDFLGFWMLGGASGGGMGFIFKPEAKPIALVEMQDIMMSTKKEMEHALPFAMDPVVYDFKINDHGTKAQWFDGCLVPTWKEVSTPPSNHPKCPSLALDDVLCELGFDLTDHCKIQNDYRRGEIGLKQNRLPTDTKLENARPEDVILTDQVISHEIQSIGMEELRKGTVGVISLAAGVGSRWTQGAGCVKAINPFCKIAGRHRSFLEVHLAKSRRISTLVGMPLPHVITTSHMTGSAIHGYLDRVQNHGYEGPVYISPGKTIGLRLVPTADDLKFSWQNQPKLDKQAQKVRESGQQALLEWVKSCGEASDYRDNLPLQCLHPVGHFYEVPNLLLNGTLKTMLDDRPQLKYLMLHNIDTVGADVDPGLLGLFASRDSTLSFEVIARRIDDVGRGLAMQDGKVRLVEGLALPKEEDEFKFTYYNSMTTWIDIDKLLNVFGISRNDLADDLRVSNAVHTFSAKLPTYVALKEVKKRWGNGQEDVFPTVQFEKLWSDLSSLDEVDCDFFAVSRHRGCQLKDVSQLDGWFRDGSQKYLEKLCFW
;
A
#
# COMPACT_ATOMS: atom_id res chain seq x y z
N MET A 1 -9.47 30.43 28.99
CA MET A 1 -8.59 30.81 30.12
C MET A 1 -9.28 30.45 31.43
N GLY A 2 -9.01 29.25 31.95
CA GLY A 2 -9.34 28.85 33.33
C GLY A 2 -8.11 29.05 34.24
N PRO A 3 -8.24 28.95 35.57
CA PRO A 3 -7.16 29.29 36.49
C PRO A 3 -6.02 28.25 36.42
N PRO A 4 -4.76 28.67 36.62
CA PRO A 4 -3.64 27.75 36.71
C PRO A 4 -3.74 26.94 38.00
N ILE A 5 -3.76 25.61 37.89
CA ILE A 5 -3.61 24.72 39.04
C ILE A 5 -2.16 24.82 39.50
N ALA A 6 -1.96 25.04 40.79
CA ALA A 6 -0.67 25.34 41.41
C ALA A 6 0.37 24.24 41.16
N VAL A 7 1.49 24.64 40.57
CA VAL A 7 2.75 23.87 40.59
C VAL A 7 3.26 23.85 42.03
N PRO A 8 3.55 22.69 42.64
CA PRO A 8 4.20 22.67 43.93
C PRO A 8 5.64 23.19 43.76
N THR A 9 5.90 24.37 44.33
CA THR A 9 7.22 24.98 44.42
C THR A 9 8.14 24.17 45.31
N GLU A 10 9.34 23.94 44.79
CA GLU A 10 10.51 23.33 45.43
C GLU A 10 10.73 23.82 46.87
N ASN A 11 10.80 22.89 47.82
CA ASN A 11 11.73 22.92 48.96
C ASN A 11 11.61 21.64 49.81
N THR A 12 12.24 20.57 49.35
CA THR A 12 12.85 19.55 50.24
C THR A 12 14.04 18.94 49.53
N THR A 13 15.22 19.44 49.89
CA THR A 13 16.51 18.80 49.65
C THR A 13 16.56 17.48 50.42
N ASN A 14 16.22 16.37 49.75
CA ASN A 14 16.63 15.02 50.10
C ASN A 14 16.59 14.16 48.83
N GLY A 15 17.79 13.78 48.35
CA GLY A 15 18.09 12.87 47.24
C GLY A 15 16.93 12.40 46.37
N THR A 16 16.60 13.15 45.32
CA THR A 16 15.81 12.66 44.20
C THR A 16 16.76 12.13 43.13
N ASP A 17 16.77 10.81 42.92
CA ASP A 17 17.19 10.28 41.62
C ASP A 17 16.32 10.97 40.56
N LEU A 18 16.92 11.79 39.71
CA LEU A 18 16.26 12.39 38.56
C LEU A 18 15.92 11.25 37.59
N PHE A 19 14.69 10.73 37.67
CA PHE A 19 14.20 9.71 36.76
C PHE A 19 14.23 10.24 35.33
N THR A 20 14.92 9.52 34.45
CA THR A 20 14.98 9.79 33.01
C THR A 20 13.58 9.87 32.39
N THR A 21 13.34 10.90 31.59
CA THR A 21 12.09 11.10 30.85
C THR A 21 12.24 10.81 29.36
N THR A 22 11.11 10.70 28.66
CA THR A 22 11.10 10.60 27.18
C THR A 22 11.74 11.81 26.51
N VAL A 23 11.63 13.00 27.10
CA VAL A 23 12.28 14.22 26.60
C VAL A 23 13.80 14.11 26.73
N ASP A 24 14.31 13.57 27.84
CA ASP A 24 15.75 13.33 28.02
C ASP A 24 16.30 12.36 26.97
N ILE A 25 15.55 11.30 26.63
CA ILE A 25 15.89 10.36 25.54
C ILE A 25 15.99 11.08 24.19
N ILE A 26 15.11 12.04 23.91
CA ILE A 26 15.07 12.75 22.63
C ILE A 26 16.26 13.71 22.49
N ILE A 27 16.56 14.49 23.52
CA ILE A 27 17.57 15.57 23.46
C ILE A 27 18.99 15.13 23.76
N SER A 28 19.18 13.92 24.31
CA SER A 28 20.50 13.43 24.70
C SER A 28 21.43 13.26 23.50
N GLU A 29 22.67 13.72 23.65
CA GLU A 29 23.76 13.42 22.73
C GLU A 29 24.53 12.14 23.10
N ASP A 30 24.29 11.59 24.30
CA ASP A 30 24.85 10.29 24.70
C ASP A 30 24.16 9.16 23.91
N PRO A 31 24.88 8.40 23.07
CA PRO A 31 24.30 7.30 22.30
C PRO A 31 23.59 6.24 23.14
N SER A 32 24.00 6.03 24.41
CA SER A 32 23.40 5.04 25.29
C SER A 32 21.95 5.40 25.67
N LEU A 33 21.71 6.69 25.93
CA LEU A 33 20.40 7.22 26.28
C LEU A 33 19.59 7.56 25.02
N ARG A 34 20.22 8.19 24.03
CA ARG A 34 19.55 8.62 22.79
C ARG A 34 18.97 7.45 22.02
N ASN A 35 19.67 6.32 22.00
CA ASN A 35 19.23 5.12 21.28
C ASN A 35 18.49 4.12 22.15
N LEU A 36 18.09 4.50 23.37
CA LEU A 36 17.17 3.71 24.18
C LEU A 36 15.85 3.53 23.43
N SER A 37 15.39 2.28 23.33
CA SER A 37 14.11 1.95 22.72
C SER A 37 12.97 2.53 23.53
N LEU A 38 12.00 3.15 22.85
CA LEU A 38 10.79 3.62 23.51
C LEU A 38 10.03 2.45 24.16
N ALA A 39 9.97 1.30 23.49
CA ALA A 39 9.24 0.14 24.00
C ALA A 39 9.86 -0.40 25.29
N GLU A 40 11.20 -0.46 25.37
CA GLU A 40 11.92 -0.85 26.59
C GLU A 40 11.63 0.13 27.72
N PHE A 41 11.70 1.44 27.46
CA PHE A 41 11.39 2.47 28.44
C PHE A 41 9.94 2.36 28.95
N CYS A 42 8.96 2.31 28.04
CA CYS A 42 7.53 2.26 28.37
C CYS A 42 7.13 0.96 29.09
N SER A 43 7.83 -0.15 28.85
CA SER A 43 7.51 -1.44 29.49
C SER A 43 7.63 -1.44 31.01
N THR A 44 8.36 -0.47 31.57
CA THR A 44 8.54 -0.33 33.03
C THR A 44 7.56 0.62 33.70
N LEU A 45 6.66 1.26 32.93
CA LEU A 45 5.80 2.33 33.39
C LEU A 45 4.35 1.86 33.54
N ASP A 46 3.64 2.44 34.50
CA ASP A 46 2.19 2.28 34.66
C ASP A 46 1.41 3.32 33.83
N ALA A 47 0.09 3.22 33.83
CA ALA A 47 -0.78 4.10 33.06
C ALA A 47 -0.62 5.58 33.43
N ASP A 48 -0.54 5.90 34.72
CA ASP A 48 -0.41 7.28 35.20
C ASP A 48 0.92 7.90 34.77
N ARG A 49 2.00 7.12 34.82
CA ARG A 49 3.31 7.58 34.38
C ARG A 49 3.38 7.73 32.86
N LEU A 50 2.77 6.83 32.08
CA LEU A 50 2.67 7.01 30.62
C LEU A 50 1.88 8.28 30.24
N LEU A 51 0.77 8.55 30.93
CA LEU A 51 -0.01 9.78 30.72
C LEU A 51 0.80 11.03 31.07
N LEU A 52 1.67 10.97 32.09
CA LEU A 52 2.60 12.05 32.40
C LEU A 52 3.64 12.26 31.28
N GLU A 53 4.25 11.19 30.77
CA GLU A 53 5.18 11.27 29.64
C GLU A 53 4.50 11.85 28.38
N CYS A 54 3.25 11.48 28.09
CA CYS A 54 2.48 12.10 27.00
C CYS A 54 2.34 13.62 27.18
N ARG A 55 2.02 14.10 28.39
CA ARG A 55 1.94 15.54 28.65
C ARG A 55 3.28 16.24 28.45
N LEU A 56 4.36 15.65 28.97
CA LEU A 56 5.72 16.20 28.80
C LEU A 56 6.14 16.29 27.33
N LEU A 57 5.84 15.25 26.53
CA LEU A 57 6.12 15.21 25.11
C LEU A 57 5.29 16.23 24.31
N ASP A 58 3.99 16.36 24.62
CA ASP A 58 3.11 17.31 23.95
C ASP A 58 3.54 18.76 24.23
N ASP A 59 3.88 19.07 25.49
CA ASP A 59 4.45 20.36 25.87
C ASP A 59 5.80 20.61 25.18
N PHE A 60 6.66 19.59 25.10
CA PHE A 60 7.97 19.70 24.47
C PHE A 60 7.88 19.98 22.97
N ARG A 61 7.06 19.24 22.21
CA ARG A 61 6.94 19.42 20.75
C ARG A 61 6.33 20.77 20.34
N ARG A 62 5.54 21.39 21.22
CA ARG A 62 4.88 22.69 21.00
C ARG A 62 5.83 23.87 21.23
N LYS A 63 6.88 23.67 22.04
CA LYS A 63 7.90 24.70 22.24
C LYS A 63 8.66 24.94 20.92
N PRO A 64 9.07 26.19 20.62
CA PRO A 64 9.92 26.47 19.48
C PRO A 64 11.28 25.74 19.62
N SER A 65 11.41 24.57 18.99
CA SER A 65 12.68 23.86 18.83
C SER A 65 13.32 24.29 17.52
N GLN A 66 14.62 24.58 17.52
CA GLN A 66 15.38 24.73 16.27
C GLN A 66 15.60 23.37 15.59
N ASN A 67 15.66 22.28 16.36
CA ASN A 67 15.91 20.94 15.85
C ASN A 67 14.60 20.26 15.43
N LEU A 68 14.50 19.94 14.14
CA LEU A 68 13.37 19.26 13.51
C LEU A 68 13.16 17.85 14.07
N TYR A 69 14.26 17.10 14.22
CA TYR A 69 14.23 15.71 14.62
C TYR A 69 13.64 15.55 16.02
N HIS A 70 13.93 16.47 16.93
CA HIS A 70 13.34 16.48 18.27
C HIS A 70 11.81 16.54 18.23
N LYS A 71 11.26 17.44 17.40
CA LYS A 71 9.82 17.61 17.24
C LYS A 71 9.17 16.36 16.63
N VAL A 72 9.78 15.83 15.56
CA VAL A 72 9.28 14.64 14.88
C VAL A 72 9.31 13.43 15.81
N ARG A 73 10.43 13.18 16.49
CA ARG A 73 10.57 12.05 17.42
C ARG A 73 9.58 12.13 18.57
N ALA A 74 9.30 13.32 19.09
CA ALA A 74 8.25 13.53 20.09
C ALA A 74 6.85 13.14 19.57
N CYS A 75 6.50 13.51 18.33
CA CYS A 75 5.24 13.09 17.70
C CYS A 75 5.15 11.56 17.57
N PHE A 76 6.22 10.88 17.14
CA PHE A 76 6.21 9.43 17.02
C PHE A 76 6.20 8.71 18.37
N PHE A 77 6.85 9.28 19.41
CA PHE A 77 6.74 8.75 20.77
C PHE A 77 5.31 8.86 21.29
N LEU A 78 4.64 10.01 21.10
CA LEU A 78 3.22 10.19 21.43
C LEU A 78 2.33 9.20 20.69
N TYR A 79 2.54 9.06 19.37
CA TYR A 79 1.83 8.08 18.56
C TYR A 79 1.96 6.66 19.13
N ALA A 80 3.19 6.22 19.42
CA ALA A 80 3.44 4.86 19.87
C ALA A 80 2.89 4.60 21.28
N ILE A 81 3.01 5.58 22.20
CA ILE A 81 2.45 5.47 23.55
C ILE A 81 0.93 5.33 23.49
N HIS A 82 0.24 6.17 22.73
CA HIS A 82 -1.21 6.08 22.56
C HIS A 82 -1.67 4.82 21.83
N ARG A 83 -0.89 4.34 20.84
CA ARG A 83 -1.30 3.20 20.00
C ARG A 83 -1.01 1.84 20.60
N PHE A 84 0.12 1.68 21.31
CA PHE A 84 0.67 0.38 21.69
C PHE A 84 0.91 0.20 23.19
N HIS A 85 1.19 1.27 23.95
CA HIS A 85 1.58 1.14 25.36
C HIS A 85 0.42 1.41 26.33
N LEU A 86 -0.34 2.50 26.13
CA LEU A 86 -1.49 2.83 26.97
C LEU A 86 -2.59 1.74 26.97
N PRO A 87 -2.99 1.15 25.83
CA PRO A 87 -4.01 0.10 25.83
C PRO A 87 -3.60 -1.16 26.63
N VAL A 88 -2.30 -1.45 26.72
CA VAL A 88 -1.80 -2.66 27.40
C VAL A 88 -1.85 -2.52 28.92
N VAL A 89 -1.52 -1.36 29.46
CA VAL A 89 -1.50 -1.12 30.91
C VAL A 89 -2.85 -0.69 31.47
N ASN A 90 -3.82 -0.38 30.61
CA ASN A 90 -5.16 0.05 30.99
C ASN A 90 -6.27 -0.68 30.19
N PRO A 91 -6.31 -2.03 30.21
CA PRO A 91 -7.21 -2.81 29.37
C PRO A 91 -8.69 -2.73 29.78
N ASN A 92 -9.00 -2.17 30.95
CA ASN A 92 -10.32 -2.26 31.60
C ASN A 92 -10.99 -0.90 31.85
N GLN A 93 -10.57 0.18 31.18
CA GLN A 93 -11.30 1.44 31.31
C GLN A 93 -12.69 1.32 30.67
N ASN A 94 -13.70 1.91 31.31
CA ASN A 94 -15.07 2.00 30.81
C ASN A 94 -15.09 2.67 29.42
N GLU A 95 -15.02 1.85 28.36
CA GLU A 95 -15.21 2.27 26.97
C GLU A 95 -16.64 2.77 26.70
N GLN A 96 -17.54 2.54 27.66
CA GLN A 96 -18.94 2.89 27.55
C GLN A 96 -19.13 4.41 27.48
N GLY A 97 -19.62 4.88 26.33
CA GLY A 97 -20.15 6.23 26.16
C GLY A 97 -19.13 7.30 25.78
N VAL A 98 -17.87 6.96 25.48
CA VAL A 98 -16.89 7.95 24.98
C VAL A 98 -16.99 8.09 23.47
N GLU A 99 -17.57 9.19 23.02
CA GLU A 99 -17.67 9.54 21.61
C GLU A 99 -16.35 10.14 21.09
N ILE A 100 -16.00 9.85 19.84
CA ILE A 100 -14.89 10.52 19.18
C ILE A 100 -15.41 11.90 18.72
N PRO A 101 -14.80 13.03 19.13
CA PRO A 101 -15.32 14.34 18.76
C PRO A 101 -15.20 14.56 17.24
N TYR A 102 -16.36 14.65 16.56
CA TYR A 102 -16.42 14.76 15.10
C TYR A 102 -15.65 15.98 14.56
N GLN A 103 -15.65 17.10 15.28
CA GLN A 103 -14.87 18.28 14.90
C GLN A 103 -13.36 17.98 14.85
N GLY A 104 -12.85 17.15 15.77
CA GLY A 104 -11.46 16.69 15.76
C GLY A 104 -11.17 15.79 14.56
N TYR A 105 -12.08 14.87 14.24
CA TYR A 105 -11.98 14.03 13.03
C TYR A 105 -12.01 14.87 11.74
N LYS A 106 -12.88 15.89 11.65
CA LYS A 106 -12.91 16.78 10.50
C LYS A 106 -11.60 17.54 10.34
N SER A 107 -11.06 18.10 11.43
CA SER A 107 -9.74 18.74 11.42
C SER A 107 -8.63 17.77 10.97
N LEU A 108 -8.66 16.51 11.43
CA LEU A 108 -7.75 15.46 10.99
C LEU A 108 -7.83 15.23 9.47
N CYS A 109 -9.05 15.08 8.93
CA CYS A 109 -9.29 14.92 7.49
C CYS A 109 -8.88 16.15 6.67
N ASP A 110 -9.04 17.35 7.24
CA ASP A 110 -8.61 18.62 6.63
C ASP A 110 -7.10 18.89 6.77
N ARG A 111 -6.34 17.99 7.43
CA ARG A 111 -4.92 18.13 7.77
C ARG A 111 -4.59 19.29 8.71
N HIS A 112 -5.58 19.74 9.48
CA HIS A 112 -5.44 20.66 10.60
C HIS A 112 -5.11 19.84 11.87
N PHE A 113 -3.92 19.23 11.86
CA PHE A 113 -3.58 18.20 12.86
C PHE A 113 -3.43 18.75 14.27
N GLU A 114 -2.95 19.98 14.44
CA GLU A 114 -2.84 20.61 15.77
C GLU A 114 -4.24 20.83 16.36
N GLU A 115 -5.19 21.35 15.57
CA GLU A 115 -6.58 21.52 15.99
C GLU A 115 -7.28 20.19 16.29
N ALA A 116 -6.95 19.14 15.52
CA ALA A 116 -7.45 17.79 15.78
C ALA A 116 -6.92 17.26 17.11
N ILE A 117 -5.61 17.40 17.37
CA ILE A 117 -4.97 16.98 18.62
C ILE A 117 -5.60 17.71 19.80
N ASP A 118 -5.79 19.03 19.72
CA ASP A 118 -6.39 19.82 20.79
C ASP A 118 -7.82 19.33 21.11
N ALA A 119 -8.63 19.07 20.08
CA ALA A 119 -9.99 18.54 20.26
C ALA A 119 -10.00 17.15 20.91
N PHE A 120 -9.07 16.27 20.54
CA PHE A 120 -8.97 14.95 21.14
C PHE A 120 -8.41 14.98 22.57
N LEU A 121 -7.39 15.82 22.82
CA LEU A 121 -6.80 15.99 24.16
C LEU A 121 -7.81 16.55 25.16
N GLN A 122 -8.72 17.43 24.72
CA GLN A 122 -9.77 17.97 25.58
C GLN A 122 -10.62 16.84 26.18
N VAL A 123 -11.06 15.89 25.35
CA VAL A 123 -11.83 14.72 25.80
C VAL A 123 -10.93 13.74 26.57
N HIS A 124 -9.72 13.50 26.07
CA HIS A 124 -8.79 12.55 26.69
C HIS A 124 -8.39 12.92 28.13
N CYS A 125 -8.23 14.22 28.42
CA CYS A 125 -7.90 14.69 29.77
C CYS A 125 -9.01 14.42 30.78
N GLU A 126 -10.27 14.42 30.34
CA GLU A 126 -11.44 14.17 31.19
C GLU A 126 -11.70 12.67 31.34
N GLN A 127 -11.67 11.93 30.22
CA GLN A 127 -11.92 10.50 30.18
C GLN A 127 -11.00 9.84 29.13
N PRO A 128 -9.82 9.35 29.56
CA PRO A 128 -8.98 8.53 28.70
C PRO A 128 -9.75 7.32 28.21
N SER A 129 -9.58 6.98 26.93
CA SER A 129 -10.21 5.80 26.31
C SER A 129 -9.37 5.31 25.13
N GLU A 130 -9.62 4.08 24.71
CA GLU A 130 -8.96 3.50 23.54
C GLU A 130 -9.37 4.21 22.24
N ALA A 131 -10.65 4.59 22.13
CA ALA A 131 -11.18 5.33 20.98
C ALA A 131 -10.44 6.66 20.78
N ILE A 132 -10.32 7.47 21.84
CA ILE A 132 -9.63 8.77 21.77
C ILE A 132 -8.11 8.60 21.62
N SER A 133 -7.51 7.62 22.29
CA SER A 133 -6.09 7.31 22.11
C SER A 133 -5.76 6.92 20.67
N SER A 134 -6.64 6.16 20.00
CA SER A 134 -6.47 5.84 18.59
C SER A 134 -6.54 7.08 17.69
N ALA A 135 -7.41 8.04 18.00
CA ALA A 135 -7.52 9.31 17.28
C ALA A 135 -6.28 10.20 17.48
N LEU A 136 -5.80 10.32 18.71
CA LEU A 136 -4.55 11.02 19.04
C LEU A 136 -3.35 10.40 18.34
N ALA A 137 -3.22 9.07 18.39
CA ALA A 137 -2.15 8.36 17.70
C ALA A 137 -2.13 8.72 16.21
N LYS A 138 -3.27 8.60 15.53
CA LYS A 138 -3.39 8.93 14.11
C LYS A 138 -3.04 10.40 13.81
N ALA A 139 -3.47 11.33 14.65
CA ALA A 139 -3.16 12.75 14.48
C ALA A 139 -1.66 13.06 14.65
N TYR A 140 -1.02 12.50 15.69
CA TYR A 140 0.42 12.66 15.91
C TYR A 140 1.26 12.01 14.80
N TYR A 141 0.87 10.84 14.33
CA TYR A 141 1.50 10.15 13.20
C TYR A 141 1.54 11.05 11.95
N HIS A 142 0.38 11.58 11.56
CA HIS A 142 0.28 12.44 10.38
C HIS A 142 0.97 13.80 10.57
N LEU A 143 0.93 14.38 11.77
CA LEU A 143 1.69 15.59 12.09
C LEU A 143 3.21 15.36 11.96
N GLY A 144 3.70 14.22 12.44
CA GLY A 144 5.10 13.82 12.30
C GLY A 144 5.55 13.76 10.85
N PHE A 145 4.82 13.04 9.99
CA PHE A 145 5.13 12.95 8.57
C PHE A 145 4.94 14.27 7.81
N GLN A 146 3.94 15.08 8.14
CA GLN A 146 3.79 16.42 7.54
C GLN A 146 5.00 17.31 7.88
N THR A 147 5.43 17.29 9.14
CA THR A 147 6.59 18.05 9.59
C THR A 147 7.86 17.65 8.82
N LEU A 148 8.05 16.35 8.57
CA LEU A 148 9.15 15.84 7.73
C LEU A 148 9.05 16.31 6.28
N ALA A 149 7.86 16.18 5.67
CA ALA A 149 7.62 16.57 4.29
C ALA A 149 7.86 18.07 4.06
N ASP A 150 7.43 18.92 5.01
CA ASP A 150 7.61 20.36 4.94
C ASP A 150 9.09 20.77 5.04
N GLN A 151 9.89 20.05 5.85
CA GLN A 151 11.33 20.25 5.85
C GLN A 151 11.95 19.93 4.49
N VAL A 152 11.64 18.78 3.89
CA VAL A 152 12.23 18.38 2.60
C VAL A 152 11.92 19.45 1.54
N ARG A 153 10.68 19.94 1.50
CA ARG A 153 10.28 21.04 0.59
C ARG A 153 11.09 22.31 0.83
N LEU A 154 11.30 22.68 2.10
CA LEU A 154 12.09 23.86 2.46
C LEU A 154 13.55 23.71 2.00
N SER A 155 14.16 22.56 2.26
CA SER A 155 15.53 22.22 1.85
C SER A 155 15.71 22.25 0.33
N VAL A 156 14.80 21.63 -0.42
CA VAL A 156 14.83 21.63 -1.90
C VAL A 156 14.67 23.04 -2.48
N ARG A 157 13.74 23.84 -1.91
CA ARG A 157 13.50 25.22 -2.34
C ARG A 157 14.72 26.11 -2.11
N ASN A 158 15.39 25.95 -0.96
CA ASN A 158 16.55 26.75 -0.57
C ASN A 158 17.87 26.23 -1.14
N HIS A 159 17.87 25.09 -1.85
CA HIS A 159 19.08 24.58 -2.48
C HIS A 159 19.63 25.60 -3.50
N PRO A 160 20.96 25.90 -3.49
CA PRO A 160 21.57 26.77 -4.48
C PRO A 160 21.23 26.36 -5.91
N GLY A 161 20.79 27.30 -6.74
CA GLY A 161 20.38 27.05 -8.12
C GLY A 161 18.88 26.74 -8.33
N ASN A 162 18.09 26.62 -7.26
CA ASN A 162 16.63 26.43 -7.35
C ASN A 162 15.81 27.70 -7.05
N ALA A 163 16.31 28.61 -6.20
CA ALA A 163 15.54 29.75 -5.68
C ALA A 163 14.84 30.58 -6.76
N TRP A 164 15.55 30.91 -7.84
CA TRP A 164 15.03 31.72 -8.94
C TRP A 164 13.78 31.10 -9.60
N MET A 165 13.65 29.76 -9.62
CA MET A 165 12.49 29.08 -10.22
C MET A 165 11.19 29.39 -9.48
N TYR A 166 11.25 29.82 -8.22
CA TYR A 166 10.09 30.22 -7.43
C TYR A 166 9.78 31.72 -7.53
N GLU A 167 10.73 32.53 -8.03
CA GLU A 167 10.61 33.99 -8.11
C GLU A 167 10.06 34.47 -9.46
N VAL A 168 10.18 33.65 -10.51
CA VAL A 168 9.68 33.97 -11.85
C VAL A 168 8.16 33.81 -11.91
N VAL A 169 7.43 34.91 -11.76
CA VAL A 169 5.94 34.95 -11.81
C VAL A 169 5.38 35.55 -13.11
N GLN A 170 6.25 36.05 -14.00
CA GLN A 170 5.87 36.61 -15.30
C GLN A 170 6.68 35.94 -16.42
N PRO A 171 6.03 35.33 -17.43
CA PRO A 171 6.73 34.63 -18.52
C PRO A 171 7.79 35.49 -19.24
N GLY A 172 7.48 36.76 -19.48
CA GLY A 172 8.40 37.69 -20.15
C GLY A 172 9.67 38.06 -19.36
N ARG A 173 9.74 37.71 -18.06
CA ARG A 173 10.92 37.94 -17.21
C ARG A 173 11.77 36.68 -17.02
N HIS A 174 11.55 35.65 -17.83
CA HIS A 174 12.30 34.41 -17.77
C HIS A 174 13.81 34.67 -17.96
N PRO A 175 14.68 34.28 -17.01
CA PRO A 175 16.10 34.64 -17.07
C PRO A 175 16.91 33.78 -18.04
N LEU A 176 16.42 32.57 -18.36
CA LEU A 176 17.11 31.66 -19.25
C LEU A 176 16.72 31.86 -20.70
N LYS A 177 17.69 31.61 -21.60
CA LYS A 177 17.50 31.51 -23.05
C LYS A 177 18.10 30.20 -23.54
N VAL A 178 17.52 29.66 -24.60
CA VAL A 178 18.08 28.50 -25.29
C VAL A 178 19.41 28.90 -25.94
N ILE A 179 20.45 28.06 -25.78
CA ILE A 179 21.78 28.36 -26.32
C ILE A 179 21.83 28.22 -27.85
N LEU A 180 22.54 29.16 -28.49
CA LEU A 180 22.57 29.40 -29.94
C LEU A 180 22.97 28.22 -30.87
N PRO A 181 23.70 27.16 -30.47
CA PRO A 181 24.01 26.04 -31.39
C PRO A 181 22.82 25.22 -31.90
N TRP A 182 21.59 25.47 -31.40
CA TRP A 182 20.38 24.75 -31.82
C TRP A 182 19.79 25.18 -33.16
N ILE A 183 20.13 26.38 -33.65
CA ILE A 183 19.58 26.95 -34.90
C ILE A 183 20.75 27.27 -35.83
N ASP A 184 21.09 26.33 -36.71
CA ASP A 184 22.05 26.55 -37.80
C ASP A 184 21.25 26.76 -39.10
N GLY A 185 20.93 28.02 -39.42
CA GLY A 185 20.03 28.34 -40.52
C GLY A 185 18.60 27.84 -40.30
N ASN A 186 18.07 27.01 -41.22
CA ASN A 186 16.69 26.51 -41.23
C ASN A 186 16.51 25.09 -40.66
N GLN A 187 17.55 24.47 -40.08
CA GLN A 187 17.44 23.12 -39.48
C GLN A 187 17.76 23.15 -37.99
N SER A 188 16.80 22.73 -37.16
CA SER A 188 17.02 22.53 -35.73
C SER A 188 17.83 21.25 -35.50
N LYS A 189 18.93 21.35 -34.75
CA LYS A 189 19.67 20.17 -34.29
C LYS A 189 18.94 19.55 -33.11
N VAL A 190 18.94 18.22 -33.04
CA VAL A 190 18.32 17.48 -31.93
C VAL A 190 19.40 17.13 -30.91
N LEU A 191 19.20 17.51 -29.65
CA LEU A 191 20.06 17.09 -28.55
C LEU A 191 19.50 15.80 -27.96
N MET A 192 20.36 14.79 -27.79
CA MET A 192 20.00 13.50 -27.18
C MET A 192 20.78 13.32 -25.87
N GLU A 193 20.09 12.91 -24.81
CA GLU A 193 20.69 12.46 -23.55
C GLU A 193 20.35 10.98 -23.32
N GLN A 194 21.39 10.20 -23.03
CA GLN A 194 21.27 8.79 -22.68
C GLN A 194 21.66 8.61 -21.21
N THR A 195 20.83 7.89 -20.46
CA THR A 195 21.01 7.72 -19.02
C THR A 195 20.91 6.25 -18.63
N PRO A 196 21.93 5.68 -17.95
CA PRO A 196 21.85 4.34 -17.38
C PRO A 196 20.90 4.34 -16.18
N VAL A 197 20.47 3.16 -15.74
CA VAL A 197 19.68 3.02 -14.51
C VAL A 197 20.56 2.63 -13.34
N ARG A 198 20.03 2.77 -12.12
CA ARG A 198 20.75 2.37 -10.91
C ARG A 198 20.45 0.94 -10.49
N MET A 199 21.46 0.27 -9.96
CA MET A 199 21.41 -1.06 -9.36
C MET A 199 22.15 -1.00 -8.01
N ASP A 200 21.52 -1.32 -6.89
CA ASP A 200 22.10 -1.10 -5.54
C ASP A 200 22.47 -2.38 -4.80
N LEU A 201 23.77 -2.62 -4.56
CA LEU A 201 24.25 -3.84 -3.90
C LEU A 201 23.89 -3.87 -2.41
N SER A 202 23.85 -2.69 -1.78
CA SER A 202 23.39 -2.51 -0.41
C SER A 202 22.86 -1.11 -0.23
N HIS A 203 21.70 -1.01 0.41
CA HIS A 203 21.05 0.24 0.81
C HIS A 203 21.07 0.46 2.34
N CYS A 204 21.79 -0.39 3.09
CA CYS A 204 21.90 -0.38 4.55
C CYS A 204 20.56 -0.21 5.29
N GLY A 205 19.54 -0.97 4.90
CA GLY A 205 18.21 -0.89 5.51
C GLY A 205 17.45 0.39 5.16
N TRP A 206 17.50 0.77 3.87
CA TRP A 206 16.93 2.01 3.31
C TRP A 206 17.40 3.26 4.01
N SER A 207 18.70 3.30 4.27
CA SER A 207 19.33 4.49 4.82
C SER A 207 19.27 5.71 3.87
N ASP A 208 18.76 5.51 2.65
CA ASP A 208 18.50 6.51 1.63
C ASP A 208 17.22 7.33 1.81
N ILE A 209 16.42 7.01 2.81
CA ILE A 209 15.26 7.84 3.12
C ILE A 209 15.75 9.14 3.78
N PHE A 210 15.32 10.29 3.24
CA PHE A 210 15.87 11.61 3.58
C PHE A 210 16.05 11.86 5.07
N PHE A 211 15.01 11.63 5.88
CA PHE A 211 15.07 11.94 7.30
C PHE A 211 16.00 11.00 8.09
N LEU A 212 16.24 9.77 7.61
CA LEU A 212 17.25 8.89 8.21
C LEU A 212 18.64 9.48 8.00
N GLY A 213 18.93 9.90 6.76
CA GLY A 213 20.19 10.59 6.43
C GLY A 213 20.37 11.92 7.15
N MET A 214 19.28 12.63 7.42
CA MET A 214 19.32 13.90 8.15
C MET A 214 19.48 13.73 9.66
N ASP A 215 19.14 12.59 10.27
CA ASP A 215 19.37 12.35 11.70
C ASP A 215 20.61 11.50 12.01
N PHE A 216 20.94 10.53 11.16
CA PHE A 216 22.08 9.64 11.30
C PHE A 216 22.91 9.61 10.01
N PRO A 217 23.55 10.74 9.64
CA PRO A 217 24.33 10.84 8.41
C PRO A 217 25.47 9.83 8.36
N GLU A 218 26.03 9.45 9.52
CA GLU A 218 27.12 8.48 9.59
C GLU A 218 26.70 7.07 9.17
N GLY A 219 25.42 6.70 9.38
CA GLY A 219 24.83 5.43 8.97
C GLY A 219 24.07 5.47 7.65
N ALA A 220 23.95 6.64 7.02
CA ALA A 220 23.32 6.79 5.72
C ALA A 220 24.31 6.47 4.61
N ARG A 221 24.33 5.20 4.17
CA ARG A 221 25.31 4.68 3.21
C ARG A 221 24.65 3.73 2.22
N VAL A 222 24.91 3.94 0.94
CA VAL A 222 24.39 3.12 -0.15
C VAL A 222 25.51 2.81 -1.13
N LEU A 223 25.60 1.55 -1.56
CA LEU A 223 26.49 1.11 -2.63
C LEU A 223 25.69 0.91 -3.91
N ASN A 224 25.95 1.76 -4.90
CA ASN A 224 25.16 1.87 -6.12
C ASN A 224 26.05 1.64 -7.36
N ILE A 225 25.47 1.06 -8.41
CA ILE A 225 26.12 0.76 -9.69
C ILE A 225 25.23 1.28 -10.81
N SER A 226 25.79 2.08 -11.73
CA SER A 226 25.08 2.47 -12.94
C SER A 226 25.22 1.38 -14.00
N ILE A 227 24.09 0.95 -14.58
CA ILE A 227 24.05 -0.14 -15.55
C ILE A 227 23.24 0.19 -16.80
N ASP A 228 23.73 -0.36 -17.91
CA ASP A 228 23.05 -0.51 -19.18
C ASP A 228 22.31 -1.85 -19.18
N LEU A 229 21.16 -1.93 -19.87
CA LEU A 229 20.26 -3.08 -19.81
C LEU A 229 19.74 -3.50 -21.18
N ALA A 230 19.45 -4.80 -21.29
CA ALA A 230 18.77 -5.43 -22.39
C ALA A 230 17.84 -6.52 -21.86
N VAL A 231 16.57 -6.52 -22.29
CA VAL A 231 15.70 -7.68 -22.05
C VAL A 231 16.16 -8.82 -22.95
N ARG A 232 16.58 -9.93 -22.32
CA ARG A 232 17.14 -11.08 -23.02
C ARG A 232 16.13 -11.63 -24.04
N GLY A 233 16.60 -11.91 -25.25
CA GLY A 233 15.77 -12.40 -26.36
C GLY A 233 14.96 -11.32 -27.09
N ARG A 234 14.96 -10.07 -26.60
CA ARG A 234 14.36 -8.92 -27.32
C ARG A 234 15.42 -7.99 -27.92
N HIS A 235 16.52 -7.78 -27.20
CA HIS A 235 17.60 -6.86 -27.58
C HIS A 235 18.89 -7.64 -27.86
N GLN A 236 19.75 -7.09 -28.72
CA GLN A 236 21.03 -7.72 -29.08
C GLN A 236 22.14 -7.43 -28.06
N GLU A 237 22.18 -6.22 -27.49
CA GLU A 237 23.20 -5.79 -26.54
C GLU A 237 22.63 -4.84 -25.47
N PRO A 238 23.20 -4.82 -24.24
CA PRO A 238 22.82 -3.85 -23.21
C PRO A 238 23.19 -2.42 -23.60
N LEU A 239 22.22 -1.51 -23.50
CA LEU A 239 22.40 -0.07 -23.75
C LEU A 239 21.81 0.75 -22.59
N PRO A 240 22.18 2.04 -22.44
CA PRO A 240 21.47 2.94 -21.54
C PRO A 240 19.97 2.88 -21.86
N PRO A 241 19.10 2.50 -20.91
CA PRO A 241 17.72 2.19 -21.23
C PRO A 241 16.83 3.43 -21.36
N ILE A 242 17.35 4.63 -21.06
CA ILE A 242 16.61 5.88 -21.09
C ILE A 242 17.23 6.78 -22.14
N ASP A 243 16.44 7.12 -23.16
CA ASP A 243 16.78 8.12 -24.17
C ASP A 243 15.81 9.31 -24.07
N CYS A 244 16.37 10.53 -24.05
CA CYS A 244 15.60 11.77 -24.11
C CYS A 244 16.11 12.62 -25.28
N PHE A 245 15.19 13.16 -26.08
CA PHE A 245 15.48 14.01 -27.23
C PHE A 245 14.78 15.34 -27.05
N LEU A 246 15.50 16.44 -27.29
CA LEU A 246 14.95 17.78 -27.22
C LEU A 246 15.35 18.57 -28.46
N GLN A 247 14.35 19.18 -29.10
CA GLN A 247 14.52 19.98 -30.30
C GLN A 247 13.64 21.23 -30.26
N ALA A 248 14.11 22.30 -30.89
CA ALA A 248 13.29 23.45 -31.21
C ALA A 248 12.39 23.16 -32.43
N ILE A 249 11.16 23.67 -32.39
CA ILE A 249 10.16 23.54 -33.46
C ILE A 249 9.64 24.93 -33.87
N ASP A 250 9.15 25.06 -35.10
CA ASP A 250 8.64 26.33 -35.67
C ASP A 250 7.16 26.59 -35.34
N GLU A 251 6.75 26.15 -34.15
CA GLU A 251 5.41 26.39 -33.59
C GLU A 251 5.57 26.76 -32.11
N PRO A 252 4.89 27.81 -31.59
CA PRO A 252 5.07 28.29 -30.22
C PRO A 252 4.33 27.42 -29.19
N VAL A 253 4.63 26.13 -29.19
CA VAL A 253 3.98 25.10 -28.35
C VAL A 253 5.03 24.24 -27.64
N LEU A 254 4.60 23.56 -26.58
CA LEU A 254 5.38 22.50 -25.95
C LEU A 254 4.77 21.16 -26.36
N LYS A 255 5.49 20.40 -27.17
CA LYS A 255 5.10 19.05 -27.54
C LYS A 255 5.81 18.05 -26.63
N LEU A 256 5.07 17.13 -26.02
CA LEU A 256 5.61 16.06 -25.18
C LEU A 256 5.23 14.71 -25.77
N THR A 257 6.21 13.82 -25.86
CA THR A 257 6.07 12.51 -26.49
C THR A 257 6.76 11.43 -25.67
N SER A 258 6.06 10.33 -25.38
CA SER A 258 6.66 9.08 -24.87
C SER A 258 6.39 7.95 -25.86
N ILE A 259 7.47 7.35 -26.34
CA ILE A 259 7.43 6.26 -27.32
C ILE A 259 6.89 4.98 -26.68
N ASP A 260 7.34 4.66 -25.47
CA ASP A 260 6.98 3.46 -24.72
C ASP A 260 5.53 3.47 -24.25
N LEU A 261 5.01 4.63 -23.85
CA LEU A 261 3.60 4.81 -23.48
C LEU A 261 2.69 5.04 -24.70
N LYS A 262 3.26 5.20 -25.90
CA LYS A 262 2.55 5.52 -27.15
C LYS A 262 1.65 6.76 -27.00
N ALA A 263 2.15 7.77 -26.28
CA ALA A 263 1.39 8.95 -25.88
C ALA A 263 2.08 10.23 -26.37
N GLU A 264 1.27 11.19 -26.82
CA GLU A 264 1.71 12.48 -27.35
C GLU A 264 0.69 13.56 -27.01
N VAL A 265 1.17 14.72 -26.59
CA VAL A 265 0.33 15.89 -26.32
C VAL A 265 1.02 17.16 -26.81
N THR A 266 0.23 18.08 -27.35
CA THR A 266 0.66 19.44 -27.70
C THR A 266 0.02 20.42 -26.73
N LEU A 267 0.85 21.12 -25.96
CA LEU A 267 0.44 22.10 -24.97
C LEU A 267 0.63 23.51 -25.54
N THR A 268 -0.34 24.38 -25.32
CA THR A 268 -0.37 25.78 -25.81
C THR A 268 -0.40 26.80 -24.67
N HIS A 269 -0.77 26.39 -23.46
CA HIS A 269 -0.88 27.26 -22.28
C HIS A 269 -0.05 26.75 -21.12
N ILE A 270 0.45 27.66 -20.29
CA ILE A 270 1.30 27.35 -19.14
C ILE A 270 0.58 26.45 -18.14
N ALA A 271 -0.69 26.74 -17.84
CA ALA A 271 -1.50 25.94 -16.91
C ALA A 271 -1.54 24.44 -17.26
N GLN A 272 -1.52 24.07 -18.55
CA GLN A 272 -1.58 22.68 -19.00
C GLN A 272 -0.32 21.87 -18.66
N VAL A 273 0.79 22.55 -18.36
CA VAL A 273 2.06 21.93 -17.93
C VAL A 273 1.97 21.48 -16.48
N PHE A 274 1.12 22.10 -15.66
CA PHE A 274 0.90 21.74 -14.27
C PHE A 274 -0.25 20.72 -14.09
N ASP A 275 -0.84 20.24 -15.18
CA ASP A 275 -1.92 19.26 -15.20
C ASP A 275 -1.37 17.84 -15.36
N PHE A 276 -1.01 17.20 -14.23
CA PHE A 276 -0.21 15.97 -14.20
C PHE A 276 -0.96 14.69 -14.57
N CYS A 277 -2.27 14.58 -14.31
CA CYS A 277 -3.06 13.36 -14.51
C CYS A 277 -3.97 13.39 -15.74
N LYS A 278 -3.92 14.46 -16.54
CA LYS A 278 -4.69 14.56 -17.78
C LYS A 278 -4.36 13.47 -18.80
N ASP A 279 -3.10 13.04 -18.81
CA ASP A 279 -2.58 11.96 -19.65
C ASP A 279 -1.38 11.30 -18.97
N TYR A 280 -0.77 10.30 -19.62
CA TYR A 280 0.35 9.52 -19.08
C TYR A 280 1.70 10.27 -19.05
N LEU A 281 1.77 11.53 -19.47
CA LEU A 281 3.00 12.31 -19.61
C LEU A 281 3.26 13.24 -18.41
N GLY A 282 2.61 13.01 -17.26
CA GLY A 282 2.81 13.78 -16.03
C GLY A 282 4.27 13.86 -15.56
N LEU A 283 5.04 12.77 -15.70
CA LEU A 283 6.46 12.76 -15.36
C LEU A 283 7.28 13.68 -16.28
N LEU A 284 6.95 13.73 -17.57
CA LEU A 284 7.62 14.63 -18.53
C LEU A 284 7.35 16.09 -18.18
N ARG A 285 6.11 16.41 -17.80
CA ARG A 285 5.75 17.75 -17.27
C ARG A 285 6.59 18.11 -16.05
N ALA A 286 6.71 17.19 -15.09
CA ALA A 286 7.54 17.40 -13.90
C ALA A 286 9.01 17.66 -14.26
N GLY A 287 9.56 16.94 -15.25
CA GLY A 287 10.93 17.16 -15.73
C GLY A 287 11.13 18.53 -16.38
N ILE A 288 10.19 18.97 -17.22
CA ILE A 288 10.21 20.31 -17.81
C ILE A 288 10.15 21.40 -16.73
N ILE A 289 9.28 21.25 -15.73
CA ILE A 289 9.18 22.19 -14.62
C ILE A 289 10.49 22.20 -13.81
N ALA A 290 10.98 21.03 -13.39
CA ALA A 290 12.18 20.89 -12.58
C ALA A 290 13.47 21.31 -13.30
N SER A 291 13.50 21.25 -14.64
CA SER A 291 14.61 21.79 -15.45
C SER A 291 14.73 23.31 -15.41
N GLY A 292 13.65 24.01 -15.02
CA GLY A 292 13.54 25.46 -15.07
C GLY A 292 13.13 26.02 -16.44
N ILE A 293 12.75 25.19 -17.42
CA ILE A 293 12.16 25.68 -18.68
C ILE A 293 10.80 26.34 -18.41
N ILE A 294 9.99 25.73 -17.54
CA ILE A 294 8.71 26.30 -17.07
C ILE A 294 8.77 26.38 -15.55
N PRO A 295 9.33 27.46 -14.98
CA PRO A 295 9.63 27.54 -13.56
C PRO A 295 8.36 27.52 -12.69
N LEU A 296 8.49 27.03 -11.46
CA LEU A 296 7.38 26.85 -10.51
C LEU A 296 6.64 28.15 -10.16
N GLY A 297 7.29 29.31 -10.23
CA GLY A 297 6.65 30.60 -9.99
C GLY A 297 5.56 30.95 -11.01
N LEU A 298 5.53 30.26 -12.16
CA LEU A 298 4.48 30.41 -13.18
C LEU A 298 3.26 29.52 -12.93
N GLU A 299 3.26 28.71 -11.88
CA GLU A 299 2.11 27.90 -11.51
C GLU A 299 0.87 28.78 -11.30
N GLY A 300 -0.23 28.44 -11.97
CA GLY A 300 -1.47 29.22 -11.96
C GLY A 300 -1.56 30.33 -13.00
N SER A 301 -0.53 30.52 -13.84
CA SER A 301 -0.60 31.43 -14.98
C SER A 301 -1.53 30.90 -16.09
N GLU A 302 -2.44 31.76 -16.55
CA GLU A 302 -3.31 31.50 -17.71
C GLU A 302 -2.67 31.93 -19.04
N GLU A 303 -1.44 32.43 -19.03
CA GLU A 303 -0.75 32.87 -20.24
C GLU A 303 -0.43 31.70 -21.19
N THR A 304 -0.23 32.05 -22.46
CA THR A 304 0.18 31.11 -23.49
C THR A 304 1.66 30.75 -23.35
N LEU A 305 2.04 29.55 -23.79
CA LEU A 305 3.45 29.17 -23.88
C LEU A 305 4.23 30.05 -24.85
N GLN A 306 3.55 30.67 -25.81
CA GLN A 306 4.15 31.65 -26.72
C GLN A 306 4.79 32.82 -25.97
N SER A 307 4.15 33.38 -24.94
CA SER A 307 4.70 34.54 -24.21
C SER A 307 6.02 34.22 -23.49
N LEU A 308 6.20 32.95 -23.14
CA LEU A 308 7.41 32.40 -22.56
C LEU A 308 8.47 32.10 -23.64
N PHE A 309 8.08 31.38 -24.69
CA PHE A 309 9.02 30.89 -25.71
C PHE A 309 9.52 31.98 -26.66
N ASP A 310 8.75 33.04 -26.91
CA ASP A 310 9.19 34.17 -27.73
C ASP A 310 10.49 34.81 -27.17
N ASN A 311 10.64 34.83 -25.83
CA ASN A 311 11.82 35.35 -25.15
C ASN A 311 12.92 34.29 -24.95
N MET A 312 12.53 33.03 -24.70
CA MET A 312 13.44 31.94 -24.35
C MET A 312 14.05 31.24 -25.57
N VAL A 313 13.23 30.88 -26.56
CA VAL A 313 13.62 30.11 -27.76
C VAL A 313 13.74 31.03 -28.97
N GLY A 314 12.77 31.95 -29.12
CA GLY A 314 12.67 32.91 -30.21
C GLY A 314 11.23 33.02 -30.74
N PRO A 315 10.90 34.11 -31.46
CA PRO A 315 9.54 34.38 -31.91
C PRO A 315 8.93 33.24 -32.72
N GLY A 316 7.73 32.80 -32.34
CA GLY A 316 6.98 31.75 -33.06
C GLY A 316 7.57 30.35 -32.96
N LYS A 317 8.58 30.14 -32.10
CA LYS A 317 9.22 28.85 -31.88
C LYS A 317 8.79 28.23 -30.56
N GLY A 318 8.92 26.92 -30.47
CA GLY A 318 8.60 26.14 -29.28
C GLY A 318 9.55 24.96 -29.12
N LEU A 319 9.16 24.01 -28.26
CA LEU A 319 10.00 22.87 -27.89
C LEU A 319 9.26 21.55 -28.08
N HIS A 320 9.99 20.52 -28.51
CA HIS A 320 9.49 19.15 -28.56
C HIS A 320 10.42 18.23 -27.76
N LEU A 321 9.89 17.66 -26.66
CA LEU A 321 10.56 16.64 -25.86
C LEU A 321 10.01 15.26 -26.27
N THR A 322 10.89 14.37 -26.70
CA THR A 322 10.59 12.96 -26.94
C THR A 322 11.38 12.09 -25.97
N THR A 323 10.73 11.10 -25.37
CA THR A 323 11.36 10.17 -24.42
C THR A 323 11.12 8.73 -24.83
N ARG A 324 12.07 7.86 -24.49
CA ARG A 324 11.99 6.42 -24.70
C ARG A 324 12.61 5.68 -23.52
N VAL A 325 11.83 4.80 -22.90
CA VAL A 325 12.34 3.78 -21.97
C VAL A 325 12.34 2.42 -22.68
N ASN A 326 13.51 1.80 -22.83
CA ASN A 326 13.70 0.59 -23.61
C ASN A 326 13.25 -0.67 -22.83
N ASP A 327 11.96 -1.00 -22.95
CA ASP A 327 11.35 -2.26 -22.48
C ASP A 327 11.60 -2.63 -21.00
N ILE A 328 11.91 -1.65 -20.15
CA ILE A 328 12.01 -1.87 -18.71
C ILE A 328 10.60 -1.82 -18.10
N PRO A 329 10.14 -2.89 -17.44
CA PRO A 329 8.88 -2.92 -16.72
C PRO A 329 8.73 -1.82 -15.67
N LYS A 330 7.50 -1.36 -15.47
CA LYS A 330 7.15 -0.58 -14.27
C LYS A 330 7.37 -1.43 -13.02
N GLY A 331 7.95 -0.83 -11.97
CA GLY A 331 8.25 -1.55 -10.72
C GLY A 331 9.57 -2.31 -10.74
N SER A 332 10.44 -2.05 -11.72
CA SER A 332 11.72 -2.77 -11.89
C SER A 332 12.75 -2.64 -10.77
N ARG A 333 12.53 -1.72 -9.83
CA ARG A 333 13.46 -1.41 -8.71
C ARG A 333 14.80 -0.82 -9.14
N LEU A 334 14.88 -0.36 -10.39
CA LEU A 334 16.07 0.28 -10.97
C LEU A 334 15.96 1.83 -10.98
N ALA A 335 14.95 2.38 -10.30
CA ALA A 335 14.61 3.81 -10.26
C ALA A 335 14.52 4.47 -11.66
N VAL A 336 13.87 3.79 -12.60
CA VAL A 336 13.73 4.26 -14.00
C VAL A 336 13.06 5.63 -14.06
N SER A 337 12.01 5.86 -13.27
CA SER A 337 11.27 7.14 -13.24
C SER A 337 12.16 8.31 -12.85
N THR A 338 12.97 8.16 -11.80
CA THR A 338 13.84 9.22 -11.29
C THR A 338 15.02 9.48 -12.22
N ASN A 339 15.56 8.44 -12.85
CA ASN A 339 16.61 8.59 -13.85
C ASN A 339 16.07 9.19 -15.15
N LEU A 340 14.82 8.89 -15.55
CA LEU A 340 14.14 9.54 -16.67
C LEU A 340 13.92 11.03 -16.36
N LEU A 341 13.43 11.34 -15.17
CA LEU A 341 13.28 12.71 -14.70
C LEU A 341 14.62 13.45 -14.71
N SER A 342 15.68 12.83 -14.20
CA SER A 342 17.04 13.37 -14.19
C SER A 342 17.58 13.61 -15.61
N SER A 343 17.29 12.70 -16.55
CA SER A 343 17.66 12.82 -17.97
C SER A 343 16.97 14.03 -18.61
N ILE A 344 15.67 14.22 -18.38
CA ILE A 344 14.92 15.40 -18.88
C ILE A 344 15.46 16.70 -18.27
N ILE A 345 15.75 16.70 -16.97
CA ILE A 345 16.30 17.87 -16.26
C ILE A 345 17.67 18.24 -16.82
N SER A 346 18.58 17.26 -16.97
CA SER A 346 19.91 17.46 -17.55
C SER A 346 19.81 18.05 -18.96
N LEU A 347 18.95 17.46 -19.79
CA LEU A 347 18.73 17.89 -21.17
C LEU A 347 18.20 19.34 -21.25
N GLY A 348 17.24 19.70 -20.39
CA GLY A 348 16.72 21.07 -20.29
C GLY A 348 17.75 22.06 -19.75
N MET A 349 18.56 21.66 -18.77
CA MET A 349 19.67 22.46 -18.24
C MET A 349 20.73 22.75 -19.31
N ARG A 350 21.10 21.75 -20.11
CA ARG A 350 22.04 21.90 -21.23
C ARG A 350 21.48 22.84 -22.29
N ALA A 351 20.22 22.64 -22.69
CA ALA A 351 19.57 23.46 -23.71
C ALA A 351 19.47 24.94 -23.32
N THR A 352 19.42 25.24 -22.02
CA THR A 352 19.24 26.61 -21.48
C THR A 352 20.53 27.24 -20.92
N GLY A 353 21.68 26.61 -21.15
CA GLY A 353 22.98 27.14 -20.73
C GLY A 353 23.23 27.10 -19.21
N GLN A 354 22.50 26.25 -18.48
CA GLN A 354 22.72 26.02 -17.05
C GLN A 354 23.91 25.08 -16.78
N THR A 355 24.45 24.42 -17.80
CA THR A 355 25.65 23.57 -17.73
C THR A 355 26.84 24.23 -18.43
N LYS A 356 28.07 23.84 -18.05
CA LYS A 356 29.33 24.26 -18.67
C LYS A 356 29.51 23.71 -20.08
N SER A 357 28.88 22.59 -20.40
CA SER A 357 29.00 21.93 -21.71
C SER A 357 27.66 21.34 -22.15
N ILE A 358 27.36 21.48 -23.45
CA ILE A 358 26.14 20.96 -24.07
C ILE A 358 26.24 19.44 -24.33
N GLU A 359 27.42 18.94 -24.66
CA GLU A 359 27.69 17.50 -24.88
C GLU A 359 28.57 16.92 -23.78
N GLY A 360 28.64 15.59 -23.73
CA GLY A 360 29.46 14.85 -22.77
C GLY A 360 28.79 14.69 -21.41
N SER A 361 29.59 14.31 -20.41
CA SER A 361 29.12 14.07 -19.04
C SER A 361 29.00 15.37 -18.24
N LEU A 362 28.11 15.37 -17.25
CA LEU A 362 27.98 16.46 -16.29
C LEU A 362 29.17 16.52 -15.32
N THR A 363 29.51 17.72 -14.86
CA THR A 363 30.40 17.96 -13.72
C THR A 363 29.72 17.60 -12.40
N GLU A 364 30.49 17.40 -11.32
CA GLU A 364 29.93 16.97 -10.02
C GLU A 364 28.87 17.95 -9.48
N ASP A 365 29.10 19.26 -9.58
CA ASP A 365 28.13 20.26 -9.11
C ASP A 365 26.82 20.23 -9.93
N GLU A 366 26.92 20.01 -11.24
CA GLU A 366 25.76 19.88 -12.12
C GLU A 366 24.96 18.61 -11.82
N ARG A 367 25.62 17.48 -11.57
CA ARG A 367 24.94 16.23 -11.19
C ARG A 367 24.18 16.39 -9.88
N ARG A 368 24.77 17.07 -8.90
CA ARG A 368 24.11 17.36 -7.61
C ARG A 368 22.89 18.26 -7.79
N LEU A 369 22.97 19.27 -8.66
CA LEU A 369 21.84 20.13 -8.98
C LEU A 369 20.73 19.33 -9.69
N VAL A 370 21.08 18.45 -10.63
CA VAL A 370 20.12 17.53 -11.28
C VAL A 370 19.45 16.64 -10.23
N ALA A 371 20.20 16.04 -9.30
CA ALA A 371 19.62 15.23 -8.22
C ALA A 371 18.68 16.04 -7.32
N ALA A 372 19.07 17.26 -6.92
CA ALA A 372 18.22 18.16 -6.13
C ALA A 372 16.89 18.47 -6.85
N ARG A 373 16.94 18.68 -8.16
CA ARG A 373 15.76 18.95 -9.01
C ARG A 373 14.97 17.70 -9.34
N ALA A 374 15.59 16.53 -9.39
CA ALA A 374 14.89 15.26 -9.53
C ALA A 374 14.01 15.03 -8.30
N ILE A 375 14.52 15.28 -7.09
CA ILE A 375 13.72 15.24 -5.87
C ILE A 375 12.56 16.24 -5.97
N LEU A 376 12.79 17.47 -6.44
CA LEU A 376 11.71 18.41 -6.68
C LEU A 376 10.63 17.84 -7.62
N GLY A 377 11.02 17.32 -8.78
CA GLY A 377 10.08 16.78 -9.77
C GLY A 377 9.32 15.55 -9.28
N GLU A 378 9.94 14.68 -8.49
CA GLU A 378 9.26 13.53 -7.87
C GLU A 378 8.15 13.95 -6.92
N TRP A 379 8.39 15.00 -6.14
CA TRP A 379 7.41 15.55 -5.21
C TRP A 379 6.30 16.32 -5.93
N LEU A 380 6.60 16.97 -7.06
CA LEU A 380 5.58 17.55 -7.94
C LEU A 380 4.64 16.47 -8.52
N GLY A 381 5.20 15.31 -8.88
CA GLY A 381 4.45 14.14 -9.35
C GLY A 381 3.87 13.25 -8.24
N GLY A 382 4.12 13.54 -6.97
CA GLY A 382 3.57 12.79 -5.82
C GLY A 382 4.25 11.45 -5.48
N SER A 383 5.47 11.17 -5.98
CA SER A 383 6.13 9.86 -5.86
C SER A 383 7.16 9.73 -4.71
N GLY A 384 7.72 10.86 -4.22
CA GLY A 384 8.52 10.93 -2.98
C GLY A 384 9.67 9.90 -2.84
N GLY A 385 10.54 9.76 -3.84
CA GLY A 385 11.61 8.75 -3.89
C GLY A 385 12.78 9.00 -2.93
N GLY A 386 13.72 8.06 -2.86
CA GLY A 386 14.92 8.15 -2.02
C GLY A 386 16.05 8.91 -2.72
N TRP A 387 16.99 9.50 -1.97
CA TRP A 387 18.05 10.30 -2.61
C TRP A 387 18.95 9.52 -3.57
N GLN A 388 19.04 8.18 -3.45
CA GLN A 388 19.88 7.34 -4.30
C GLN A 388 19.30 7.11 -5.70
N ASP A 389 18.02 7.43 -5.90
CA ASP A 389 17.27 7.05 -7.11
C ASP A 389 17.80 7.73 -8.37
N SER A 390 18.38 8.91 -8.23
CA SER A 390 19.12 9.63 -9.28
C SER A 390 20.53 9.07 -9.56
N GLY A 391 20.89 7.91 -8.98
CA GLY A 391 22.23 7.34 -9.07
C GLY A 391 22.72 7.08 -10.50
N GLY A 392 21.83 6.86 -11.48
CA GLY A 392 22.21 6.68 -12.89
C GLY A 392 22.90 7.91 -13.51
N VAL A 393 22.74 9.09 -12.90
CA VAL A 393 23.45 10.31 -13.31
C VAL A 393 24.96 10.19 -13.14
N TRP A 394 25.45 9.43 -12.15
CA TRP A 394 26.87 9.22 -11.90
C TRP A 394 27.39 7.94 -12.60
N PRO A 395 28.67 7.89 -12.98
CA PRO A 395 29.28 6.70 -13.60
C PRO A 395 29.57 5.59 -12.60
N GLY A 396 29.61 4.37 -13.12
CA GLY A 396 30.22 3.19 -12.51
C GLY A 396 29.69 2.81 -11.12
N ILE A 397 30.60 2.24 -10.33
CA ILE A 397 30.38 1.82 -8.95
C ILE A 397 30.70 2.99 -8.02
N LYS A 398 29.76 3.31 -7.13
CA LYS A 398 29.84 4.48 -6.26
C LYS A 398 29.27 4.20 -4.87
N LEU A 399 29.94 4.75 -3.87
CA LEU A 399 29.45 4.82 -2.51
C LEU A 399 28.80 6.19 -2.29
N ILE A 400 27.54 6.18 -1.86
CA ILE A 400 26.76 7.39 -1.60
C ILE A 400 26.55 7.49 -0.10
N GLN A 401 26.87 8.64 0.49
CA GLN A 401 26.91 8.80 1.95
C GLN A 401 26.25 10.09 2.44
N GLY A 402 25.52 10.01 3.54
CA GLY A 402 25.05 11.16 4.30
C GLY A 402 26.24 11.95 4.85
N VAL A 403 26.05 13.26 4.98
CA VAL A 403 27.08 14.16 5.51
C VAL A 403 26.46 15.22 6.40
N LYS A 404 27.24 15.73 7.34
CA LYS A 404 26.82 16.81 8.26
C LYS A 404 26.64 18.13 7.49
N PRO A 405 25.69 18.99 7.89
CA PRO A 405 25.55 20.32 7.31
C PRO A 405 26.66 21.25 7.79
N GLU A 406 27.04 22.17 6.91
CA GLU A 406 27.92 23.33 7.22
C GLU A 406 27.07 24.61 7.32
N GLU A 407 27.61 25.71 7.88
CA GLU A 407 26.84 26.93 8.22
C GLU A 407 25.98 27.52 7.10
N TYR A 408 26.40 27.38 5.84
CA TYR A 408 25.67 27.89 4.67
C TYR A 408 24.58 26.94 4.15
N HIS A 409 24.48 25.72 4.67
CA HIS A 409 23.44 24.78 4.30
C HIS A 409 22.13 25.08 5.07
N PRO A 410 20.96 24.92 4.43
CA PRO A 410 19.68 25.22 5.08
C PRO A 410 19.37 24.31 6.27
N GLU A 411 20.03 23.16 6.38
CA GLU A 411 19.85 22.20 7.48
C GLU A 411 20.74 22.47 8.71
N TYR A 412 21.65 23.46 8.65
CA TYR A 412 22.54 23.76 9.77
C TYR A 412 21.75 24.21 11.02
N GLY A 413 21.98 23.53 12.15
CA GLY A 413 21.23 23.75 13.39
C GLY A 413 19.81 23.16 13.41
N VAL A 414 19.33 22.63 12.28
CA VAL A 414 17.99 22.01 12.13
C VAL A 414 18.06 20.49 12.24
N SER A 415 19.07 19.87 11.64
CA SER A 415 19.30 18.42 11.64
C SER A 415 20.80 18.07 11.69
N ARG A 416 21.13 16.81 11.99
CA ARG A 416 22.53 16.34 12.10
C ARG A 416 23.19 16.12 10.75
N GLY A 417 22.42 15.77 9.73
CA GLY A 417 22.80 15.58 8.34
C GLY A 417 22.05 16.55 7.41
N ARG A 418 22.60 16.79 6.22
CA ARG A 418 21.97 17.59 5.17
C ARG A 418 21.09 16.73 4.24
N LEU A 419 20.21 17.35 3.45
CA LEU A 419 19.29 16.66 2.55
C LEU A 419 20.00 15.81 1.48
N LEU A 420 21.01 16.38 0.82
CA LEU A 420 21.71 15.71 -0.28
C LEU A 420 22.96 14.98 0.20
N PRO A 421 23.15 13.71 -0.20
CA PRO A 421 24.34 12.97 0.14
C PRO A 421 25.57 13.44 -0.66
N VAL A 422 26.71 12.83 -0.41
CA VAL A 422 27.89 12.88 -1.28
C VAL A 422 27.96 11.59 -2.09
N HIS A 423 28.19 11.73 -3.40
CA HIS A 423 28.43 10.61 -4.30
C HIS A 423 29.94 10.48 -4.52
N ARG A 424 30.50 9.32 -4.15
CA ARG A 424 31.93 9.03 -4.33
C ARG A 424 32.10 7.82 -5.23
N GLN A 425 32.59 8.04 -6.44
CA GLN A 425 33.01 6.95 -7.32
C GLN A 425 34.15 6.18 -6.64
N LEU A 426 34.07 4.85 -6.65
CA LEU A 426 35.13 4.02 -6.07
C LEU A 426 36.36 4.04 -6.98
N SER A 427 37.54 4.12 -6.36
CA SER A 427 38.82 4.08 -7.08
C SER A 427 39.15 2.67 -7.59
N ASP A 428 40.11 2.56 -8.51
CA ASP A 428 40.61 1.26 -9.00
C ASP A 428 41.18 0.35 -7.89
N VAL A 429 41.58 0.91 -6.75
CA VAL A 429 42.03 0.15 -5.57
C VAL A 429 40.85 -0.43 -4.80
N GLU A 430 39.76 0.33 -4.69
CA GLU A 430 38.56 -0.08 -3.95
C GLU A 430 37.67 -1.01 -4.78
N ALA A 431 37.55 -0.75 -6.09
CA ALA A 431 36.77 -1.51 -7.04
C ALA A 431 37.56 -1.65 -8.36
N PRO A 432 38.47 -2.64 -8.45
CA PRO A 432 39.29 -2.85 -9.65
C PRO A 432 38.44 -3.11 -10.89
N ALA A 433 38.89 -2.70 -12.08
CA ALA A 433 38.15 -2.92 -13.34
C ALA A 433 37.72 -4.38 -13.58
N ARG A 434 38.52 -5.37 -13.12
CA ARG A 434 38.16 -6.79 -13.19
C ARG A 434 36.90 -7.16 -12.38
N LEU A 435 36.56 -6.40 -11.34
CA LEU A 435 35.34 -6.61 -10.54
C LEU A 435 34.09 -6.42 -11.41
N ALA A 436 34.08 -5.40 -12.27
CA ALA A 436 32.96 -5.14 -13.17
C ALA A 436 32.70 -6.32 -14.11
N GLN A 437 33.76 -6.90 -14.68
CA GLN A 437 33.67 -8.11 -15.50
C GLN A 437 33.22 -9.31 -14.65
N SER A 438 33.82 -9.50 -13.47
CA SER A 438 33.48 -10.61 -12.58
C SER A 438 32.01 -10.57 -12.15
N LEU A 439 31.46 -9.41 -11.81
CA LEU A 439 30.04 -9.27 -11.49
C LEU A 439 29.17 -9.65 -12.69
N GLN A 440 29.53 -9.19 -13.89
CA GLN A 440 28.83 -9.58 -15.12
C GLN A 440 28.96 -11.08 -15.40
N ASP A 441 30.04 -11.76 -15.05
CA ASP A 441 30.22 -13.19 -15.33
C ASP A 441 29.43 -14.10 -14.37
N HIS A 442 29.08 -13.59 -13.18
CA HIS A 442 28.42 -14.38 -12.13
C HIS A 442 26.95 -14.02 -11.90
N LEU A 443 26.57 -12.75 -12.09
CA LEU A 443 25.25 -12.25 -11.74
C LEU A 443 24.25 -12.43 -12.89
N ILE A 444 23.07 -12.92 -12.55
CA ILE A 444 21.86 -12.87 -13.37
C ILE A 444 20.90 -11.87 -12.73
N LEU A 445 20.53 -10.83 -13.49
CA LEU A 445 19.56 -9.84 -13.09
C LEU A 445 18.19 -10.21 -13.64
N VAL A 446 17.16 -10.18 -12.81
CA VAL A 446 15.80 -10.56 -13.21
C VAL A 446 14.75 -9.57 -12.70
N HIS A 447 13.59 -9.59 -13.36
CA HIS A 447 12.34 -9.04 -12.85
C HIS A 447 11.35 -10.17 -12.60
N GLY A 448 10.90 -10.34 -11.36
CA GLY A 448 10.00 -11.41 -10.95
C GLY A 448 8.54 -11.24 -11.41
N GLY A 449 8.19 -10.12 -12.02
CA GLY A 449 6.86 -9.84 -12.59
C GLY A 449 5.89 -9.14 -11.64
N MET A 450 6.25 -8.96 -10.36
CA MET A 450 5.42 -8.25 -9.39
C MET A 450 5.68 -6.74 -9.41
N ALA A 451 4.63 -5.95 -9.21
CA ALA A 451 4.72 -4.52 -8.96
C ALA A 451 4.05 -4.22 -7.62
N GLN A 452 4.78 -3.58 -6.70
CA GLN A 452 4.29 -3.31 -5.34
C GLN A 452 4.54 -1.86 -4.94
N ASN A 453 3.55 -1.28 -4.27
CA ASN A 453 3.68 0.03 -3.65
C ASN A 453 4.60 -0.06 -2.43
N VAL A 454 5.66 0.75 -2.41
CA VAL A 454 6.65 0.80 -1.33
C VAL A 454 6.35 1.89 -0.30
N GLY A 455 5.38 2.78 -0.53
CA GLY A 455 5.05 3.88 0.39
C GLY A 455 4.86 3.42 1.85
N PRO A 456 3.94 2.47 2.15
CA PRO A 456 3.72 1.98 3.52
C PRO A 456 4.96 1.37 4.16
N ILE A 457 5.84 0.78 3.34
CA ILE A 457 7.08 0.18 3.78
C ILE A 457 8.10 1.27 4.19
N LEU A 458 8.19 2.38 3.44
CA LEU A 458 9.04 3.51 3.79
C LEU A 458 8.59 4.13 5.12
N GLU A 459 7.29 4.30 5.33
CA GLU A 459 6.73 4.80 6.57
C GLU A 459 7.08 3.89 7.76
N MET A 460 6.95 2.57 7.62
CA MET A 460 7.35 1.61 8.66
C MET A 460 8.83 1.75 9.05
N VAL A 461 9.74 1.81 8.07
CA VAL A 461 11.18 1.94 8.38
C VAL A 461 11.49 3.27 9.07
N THR A 462 10.79 4.33 8.66
CA THR A 462 10.84 5.64 9.33
C THR A 462 10.50 5.50 10.79
N GLU A 463 9.35 4.89 11.05
CA GLU A 463 8.76 4.78 12.37
C GLU A 463 9.64 3.97 13.30
N LYS A 464 10.01 2.75 12.91
CA LYS A 464 10.87 1.87 13.72
C LYS A 464 12.21 2.50 14.04
N TYR A 465 12.77 3.27 13.10
CA TYR A 465 13.97 4.06 13.37
C TYR A 465 13.72 5.13 14.42
N LEU A 466 12.68 5.96 14.27
CA LEU A 466 12.38 7.07 15.19
C LEU A 466 12.13 6.58 16.62
N LEU A 467 11.49 5.42 16.75
CA LEU A 467 11.22 4.74 18.03
C LEU A 467 12.44 4.03 18.61
N ARG A 468 13.51 3.84 17.82
CA ARG A 468 14.71 3.08 18.17
C ARG A 468 14.39 1.66 18.65
N GLU A 469 13.48 0.98 17.94
CA GLU A 469 13.16 -0.43 18.22
C GLU A 469 14.46 -1.25 18.22
N ALA A 470 14.68 -2.04 19.28
CA ALA A 470 16.01 -2.55 19.64
C ALA A 470 16.57 -3.52 18.58
N ASP A 471 15.74 -4.44 18.10
CA ASP A 471 16.12 -5.44 17.10
C ASP A 471 16.43 -4.77 15.75
N GLU A 472 15.60 -3.82 15.31
CA GLU A 472 15.81 -3.09 14.06
C GLU A 472 16.99 -2.12 14.13
N TRP A 473 17.27 -1.53 15.30
CA TRP A 473 18.45 -0.71 15.50
C TRP A 473 19.74 -1.53 15.41
N LYS A 474 19.76 -2.71 16.04
CA LYS A 474 20.86 -3.66 15.91
C LYS A 474 21.04 -4.12 14.46
N ALA A 475 19.96 -4.56 13.82
CA ALA A 475 19.95 -5.00 12.43
C ALA A 475 20.51 -3.92 11.48
N ARG A 476 20.24 -2.63 11.74
CA ARG A 476 20.81 -1.53 10.95
C ARG A 476 22.32 -1.45 11.06
N HIS A 477 22.89 -1.70 12.23
CA HIS A 477 24.35 -1.77 12.41
C HIS A 477 24.95 -3.00 11.74
N ASP A 478 24.25 -4.13 11.80
CA ASP A 478 24.65 -5.33 11.06
C ASP A 478 24.68 -5.09 9.55
N ALA A 479 23.69 -4.39 9.00
CA ALA A 479 23.69 -4.01 7.58
C ALA A 479 24.87 -3.09 7.21
N LEU A 480 25.26 -2.16 8.10
CA LEU A 480 26.44 -1.31 7.90
C LEU A 480 27.75 -2.11 7.92
N ARG A 481 27.88 -3.05 8.86
CA ARG A 481 29.02 -3.96 8.93
C ARG A 481 29.12 -4.82 7.67
N ILE A 482 27.99 -5.36 7.21
CA ILE A 482 27.94 -6.13 5.96
C ILE A 482 28.36 -5.28 4.76
N LEU A 483 27.95 -4.01 4.69
CA LEU A 483 28.44 -3.11 3.64
C LEU A 483 29.97 -2.95 3.69
N ASP A 484 30.55 -2.77 4.87
CA ASP A 484 32.02 -2.68 5.01
C ASP A 484 32.72 -3.97 4.57
N ASP A 485 32.15 -5.13 4.91
CA ASP A 485 32.63 -6.43 4.46
C ASP A 485 32.52 -6.61 2.93
N ILE A 486 31.46 -6.07 2.30
CA ILE A 486 31.28 -6.05 0.83
C ILE A 486 32.37 -5.17 0.19
N LEU A 487 32.61 -3.97 0.73
CA LEU A 487 33.64 -3.06 0.22
C LEU A 487 35.05 -3.67 0.35
N GLU A 488 35.30 -4.48 1.37
CA GLU A 488 36.55 -5.23 1.49
C GLU A 488 36.65 -6.36 0.44
N ALA A 489 35.55 -7.09 0.20
CA ALA A 489 35.49 -8.13 -0.83
C ALA A 489 35.70 -7.54 -2.25
N PHE A 490 35.26 -6.30 -2.49
CA PHE A 490 35.44 -5.61 -3.77
C PHE A 490 36.91 -5.45 -4.18
N LYS A 491 37.78 -5.12 -3.22
CA LYS A 491 39.24 -4.94 -3.44
C LYS A 491 39.89 -6.19 -4.03
N SER A 492 39.43 -7.36 -3.61
CA SER A 492 39.93 -8.66 -4.09
C SER A 492 39.09 -9.26 -5.22
N SER A 493 37.96 -8.64 -5.58
CA SER A 493 37.00 -9.13 -6.57
C SER A 493 36.41 -10.50 -6.21
N ASP A 494 36.23 -10.76 -4.91
CA ASP A 494 35.70 -12.01 -4.36
C ASP A 494 34.16 -12.08 -4.46
N VAL A 495 33.67 -12.46 -5.64
CA VAL A 495 32.22 -12.59 -5.90
C VAL A 495 31.53 -13.64 -5.03
N PRO A 496 32.10 -14.82 -4.74
CA PRO A 496 31.51 -15.75 -3.78
C PRO A 496 31.27 -15.13 -2.40
N LYS A 497 32.23 -14.36 -1.88
CA LYS A 497 32.06 -13.64 -0.60
C LYS A 497 30.98 -12.56 -0.71
N ILE A 498 30.94 -11.80 -1.81
CA ILE A 498 29.89 -10.81 -2.07
C ILE A 498 28.51 -11.49 -2.06
N ALA A 499 28.36 -12.62 -2.75
CA ALA A 499 27.12 -13.36 -2.85
C ALA A 499 26.61 -13.85 -1.50
N LYS A 500 27.52 -14.34 -0.65
CA LYS A 500 27.18 -14.71 0.72
C LYS A 500 26.71 -13.49 1.51
N LEU A 501 27.45 -12.39 1.48
CA LEU A 501 27.12 -11.17 2.22
C LEU A 501 25.79 -10.55 1.79
N THR A 502 25.46 -10.53 0.49
CA THR A 502 24.16 -10.03 0.02
C THR A 502 23.01 -10.95 0.42
N THR A 503 23.26 -12.27 0.47
CA THR A 503 22.28 -13.26 0.94
C THR A 503 22.01 -13.08 2.43
N ASP A 504 23.07 -13.00 3.24
CA ASP A 504 23.01 -12.79 4.68
C ASP A 504 22.28 -11.46 4.97
N ASN A 505 22.60 -10.39 4.23
CA ASN A 505 21.92 -9.09 4.35
C ASN A 505 20.40 -9.21 4.12
N PHE A 506 19.97 -10.00 3.12
CA PHE A 506 18.56 -10.19 2.79
C PHE A 506 17.80 -10.98 3.87
N PHE A 507 18.35 -12.11 4.33
CA PHE A 507 17.66 -12.98 5.29
C PHE A 507 17.74 -12.50 6.74
N GLU A 508 18.78 -11.73 7.09
CA GLU A 508 18.99 -11.23 8.44
C GLU A 508 18.55 -9.76 8.57
N PRO A 509 19.42 -8.74 8.44
CA PRO A 509 19.06 -7.40 8.88
C PRO A 509 17.93 -6.77 8.05
N LEU A 510 17.82 -7.05 6.75
CA LEU A 510 16.74 -6.49 5.94
C LEU A 510 15.37 -7.03 6.35
N GLN A 511 15.24 -8.33 6.61
CA GLN A 511 13.98 -8.91 7.09
C GLN A 511 13.66 -8.54 8.54
N THR A 512 14.65 -8.29 9.39
CA THR A 512 14.42 -7.75 10.74
C THR A 512 13.86 -6.33 10.68
N ILE A 513 14.52 -5.43 9.92
CA ILE A 513 14.04 -4.04 9.78
C ILE A 513 12.69 -4.03 9.07
N ILE A 514 12.55 -4.86 8.03
CA ILE A 514 11.42 -4.85 7.10
C ILE A 514 10.99 -6.29 6.80
N PRO A 515 10.09 -6.86 7.61
CA PRO A 515 9.58 -8.20 7.35
C PRO A 515 8.97 -8.37 5.95
N TRP A 516 8.38 -7.31 5.38
CA TRP A 516 7.76 -7.31 4.05
C TRP A 516 8.72 -7.05 2.89
N ALA A 517 10.02 -6.92 3.16
CA ALA A 517 11.03 -6.94 2.11
C ALA A 517 11.03 -8.30 1.40
N SER A 518 10.62 -9.38 2.07
CA SER A 518 10.47 -10.72 1.50
C SER A 518 9.02 -11.11 1.28
N ASN A 519 8.79 -12.11 0.43
CA ASN A 519 7.51 -12.78 0.25
C ASN A 519 7.72 -14.25 -0.16
N LEU A 520 6.65 -15.04 -0.09
CA LEU A 520 6.71 -16.48 -0.43
C LEU A 520 7.23 -16.73 -1.85
N TYR A 521 6.88 -15.89 -2.82
CA TYR A 521 7.35 -16.04 -4.20
C TYR A 521 8.87 -15.97 -4.27
N THR A 522 9.46 -14.91 -3.70
CA THR A 522 10.91 -14.67 -3.72
C THR A 522 11.67 -15.79 -3.02
N GLU A 523 11.22 -16.20 -1.83
CA GLU A 523 11.85 -17.31 -1.11
C GLU A 523 11.74 -18.63 -1.87
N THR A 524 10.61 -18.89 -2.53
CA THR A 524 10.43 -20.07 -3.38
C THR A 524 11.39 -20.06 -4.57
N LEU A 525 11.65 -18.89 -5.20
CA LEU A 525 12.65 -18.78 -6.26
C LEU A 525 14.05 -19.12 -5.75
N ILE A 526 14.43 -18.59 -4.58
CA ILE A 526 15.73 -18.86 -3.96
C ILE A 526 15.86 -20.35 -3.66
N ASP A 527 14.85 -20.97 -3.05
CA ASP A 527 14.85 -22.38 -2.68
C ASP A 527 14.91 -23.31 -3.90
N ARG A 528 14.11 -23.04 -4.94
CA ARG A 528 14.13 -23.81 -6.20
C ARG A 528 15.48 -23.68 -6.92
N THR A 529 16.05 -22.48 -6.93
CA THR A 529 17.37 -22.24 -7.54
C THR A 529 18.46 -22.98 -6.78
N LYS A 530 18.46 -22.89 -5.44
CA LYS A 530 19.39 -23.62 -4.58
C LYS A 530 19.27 -25.14 -4.77
N LEU A 531 18.05 -25.67 -4.84
CA LEU A 531 17.80 -27.09 -5.09
C LEU A 531 18.30 -27.53 -6.48
N ARG A 532 18.11 -26.69 -7.50
CA ARG A 532 18.49 -27.00 -8.89
C ARG A 532 19.99 -26.94 -9.14
N PHE A 533 20.69 -25.96 -8.57
CA PHE A 533 22.09 -25.66 -8.89
C PHE A 533 23.08 -26.07 -7.80
N GLY A 534 22.63 -26.41 -6.59
CA GLY A 534 23.50 -26.84 -5.50
C GLY A 534 24.63 -25.82 -5.24
N ASP A 535 25.88 -26.30 -5.23
CA ASP A 535 27.06 -25.48 -4.98
C ASP A 535 27.37 -24.46 -6.10
N ASP A 536 26.73 -24.58 -7.26
CA ASP A 536 26.90 -23.62 -8.36
C ASP A 536 26.09 -22.34 -8.15
N PHE A 537 25.07 -22.37 -7.28
CA PHE A 537 24.37 -21.19 -6.80
C PHE A 537 25.10 -20.61 -5.60
N LEU A 538 25.67 -19.41 -5.77
CA LEU A 538 26.51 -18.76 -4.76
C LEU A 538 25.72 -17.87 -3.80
N GLY A 539 24.61 -17.29 -4.26
CA GLY A 539 23.78 -16.45 -3.40
C GLY A 539 22.72 -15.62 -4.10
N PHE A 540 21.89 -14.98 -3.28
CA PHE A 540 20.81 -14.09 -3.68
C PHE A 540 21.15 -12.64 -3.34
N TRP A 541 20.56 -11.74 -4.10
CA TRP A 541 20.63 -10.30 -3.86
C TRP A 541 19.30 -9.64 -4.22
N MET A 542 18.81 -8.82 -3.30
CA MET A 542 17.63 -8.00 -3.46
C MET A 542 17.99 -6.62 -4.03
N LEU A 543 17.37 -6.19 -5.13
CA LEU A 543 17.41 -4.80 -5.59
C LEU A 543 16.41 -3.98 -4.76
N GLY A 544 16.76 -2.76 -4.36
CA GLY A 544 16.00 -2.00 -3.35
C GLY A 544 14.49 -1.88 -3.62
N GLY A 545 13.68 -1.82 -2.56
CA GLY A 545 12.20 -1.79 -2.62
C GLY A 545 11.60 -3.10 -2.10
N ALA A 546 10.37 -3.47 -2.42
CA ALA A 546 9.84 -4.78 -2.00
C ALA A 546 10.17 -5.89 -3.01
N SER A 547 10.51 -7.11 -2.55
CA SER A 547 10.93 -8.24 -3.39
C SER A 547 9.83 -8.75 -4.34
N GLY A 548 10.22 -9.48 -5.39
CA GLY A 548 9.33 -9.96 -6.46
C GLY A 548 9.30 -9.04 -7.70
N GLY A 549 9.84 -7.83 -7.58
CA GLY A 549 10.22 -6.95 -8.69
C GLY A 549 11.65 -7.29 -9.18
N GLY A 550 12.59 -6.35 -9.04
CA GLY A 550 14.00 -6.55 -9.40
C GLY A 550 14.78 -7.40 -8.40
N MET A 551 15.54 -8.39 -8.89
CA MET A 551 16.34 -9.33 -8.07
C MET A 551 17.62 -9.76 -8.79
N GLY A 552 18.63 -10.17 -8.04
CA GLY A 552 19.89 -10.72 -8.51
C GLY A 552 20.13 -12.15 -7.99
N PHE A 553 20.54 -13.05 -8.87
CA PHE A 553 20.95 -14.41 -8.53
C PHE A 553 22.39 -14.61 -8.98
N ILE A 554 23.26 -15.02 -8.06
CA ILE A 554 24.71 -15.10 -8.28
C ILE A 554 25.10 -16.57 -8.39
N PHE A 555 25.81 -16.90 -9.47
CA PHE A 555 26.24 -18.26 -9.81
C PHE A 555 27.74 -18.30 -10.05
N LYS A 556 28.32 -19.50 -10.06
CA LYS A 556 29.64 -19.69 -10.66
C LYS A 556 29.60 -19.36 -12.16
N PRO A 557 30.68 -18.83 -12.75
CA PRO A 557 30.70 -18.42 -14.15
C PRO A 557 30.32 -19.53 -15.13
N GLU A 558 30.77 -20.76 -14.85
CA GLU A 558 30.50 -21.95 -15.65
C GLU A 558 29.01 -22.36 -15.67
N ALA A 559 28.27 -22.05 -14.60
CA ALA A 559 26.85 -22.39 -14.47
C ALA A 559 25.92 -21.30 -15.03
N LYS A 560 26.41 -20.06 -15.13
CA LYS A 560 25.60 -18.90 -15.58
C LYS A 560 24.89 -19.12 -16.93
N PRO A 561 25.52 -19.69 -17.98
CA PRO A 561 24.84 -19.89 -19.27
C PRO A 561 23.59 -20.78 -19.18
N ILE A 562 23.63 -21.81 -18.35
CA ILE A 562 22.49 -22.71 -18.11
C ILE A 562 21.45 -22.01 -17.23
N ALA A 563 21.90 -21.37 -16.16
CA ALA A 563 21.03 -20.63 -15.24
C ALA A 563 20.24 -19.52 -15.93
N LEU A 564 20.82 -18.83 -16.92
CA LEU A 564 20.13 -17.79 -17.70
C LEU A 564 18.87 -18.29 -18.42
N VAL A 565 18.84 -19.57 -18.82
CA VAL A 565 17.67 -20.18 -19.47
C VAL A 565 16.70 -20.67 -18.40
N GLU A 566 17.18 -21.46 -17.44
CA GLU A 566 16.31 -22.13 -16.47
C GLU A 566 15.70 -21.18 -15.44
N MET A 567 16.33 -20.04 -15.15
CA MET A 567 15.73 -19.03 -14.26
C MET A 567 14.41 -18.49 -14.80
N GLN A 568 14.27 -18.35 -16.13
CA GLN A 568 13.01 -17.94 -16.75
C GLN A 568 11.92 -19.00 -16.47
N ASP A 569 12.23 -20.28 -16.60
CA ASP A 569 11.29 -21.38 -16.38
C ASP A 569 10.90 -21.52 -14.89
N ILE A 570 11.88 -21.39 -13.99
CA ILE A 570 11.64 -21.38 -12.53
C ILE A 570 10.70 -20.23 -12.17
N MET A 571 10.93 -19.01 -12.68
CA MET A 571 10.07 -17.87 -12.40
C MET A 571 8.66 -18.04 -12.99
N MET A 572 8.55 -18.49 -14.25
CA MET A 572 7.26 -18.69 -14.92
C MET A 572 6.40 -19.76 -14.24
N SER A 573 7.00 -20.90 -13.90
CA SER A 573 6.28 -21.99 -13.19
C SER A 573 5.81 -21.53 -11.82
N THR A 574 6.69 -20.87 -11.06
CA THR A 574 6.37 -20.37 -9.71
C THR A 574 5.30 -19.27 -9.77
N LYS A 575 5.36 -18.36 -10.74
CA LYS A 575 4.30 -17.37 -11.00
C LYS A 575 2.97 -18.07 -11.24
N LYS A 576 2.92 -19.04 -12.15
CA LYS A 576 1.67 -19.75 -12.49
C LYS A 576 1.03 -20.44 -11.29
N GLU A 577 1.83 -20.96 -10.36
CA GLU A 577 1.32 -21.56 -9.12
C GLU A 577 0.71 -20.53 -8.14
N MET A 578 1.16 -19.27 -8.21
CA MET A 578 0.85 -18.22 -7.24
C MET A 578 0.06 -17.03 -7.83
N GLU A 579 -0.25 -17.01 -9.13
CA GLU A 579 -0.82 -15.84 -9.81
C GLU A 579 -2.22 -15.46 -9.32
N HIS A 580 -2.95 -16.42 -8.75
CA HIS A 580 -4.21 -16.15 -8.07
C HIS A 580 -4.05 -15.66 -6.63
N ALA A 581 -2.90 -15.89 -6.00
CA ALA A 581 -2.62 -15.52 -4.61
C ALA A 581 -1.86 -14.19 -4.48
N LEU A 582 -0.99 -13.86 -5.45
CA LEU A 582 -0.10 -12.70 -5.43
C LEU A 582 -0.24 -11.83 -6.69
N PRO A 583 -0.07 -10.50 -6.58
CA PRO A 583 -0.27 -9.59 -7.70
C PRO A 583 0.96 -9.56 -8.64
N PHE A 584 0.89 -10.30 -9.74
CA PHE A 584 1.84 -10.17 -10.84
C PHE A 584 1.30 -9.18 -11.89
N ALA A 585 2.06 -8.14 -12.21
CA ALA A 585 1.72 -7.15 -13.22
C ALA A 585 2.06 -7.63 -14.64
N MET A 586 3.06 -8.49 -14.78
CA MET A 586 3.50 -9.06 -16.05
C MET A 586 4.20 -10.41 -15.84
N ASP A 587 4.59 -11.05 -16.93
CA ASP A 587 5.47 -12.21 -16.88
C ASP A 587 6.89 -11.82 -16.45
N PRO A 588 7.59 -12.66 -15.67
CA PRO A 588 8.98 -12.45 -15.30
C PRO A 588 9.90 -12.28 -16.52
N VAL A 589 10.97 -11.50 -16.37
CA VAL A 589 11.99 -11.33 -17.42
C VAL A 589 13.40 -11.45 -16.86
N VAL A 590 14.32 -11.93 -17.69
CA VAL A 590 15.77 -11.96 -17.43
C VAL A 590 16.45 -10.85 -18.23
N TYR A 591 17.38 -10.14 -17.59
CA TYR A 591 18.16 -9.08 -18.23
C TYR A 591 19.58 -9.53 -18.54
N ASP A 592 20.08 -9.08 -19.68
CA ASP A 592 21.52 -8.89 -19.89
C ASP A 592 21.86 -7.46 -19.46
N PHE A 593 22.98 -7.26 -18.76
CA PHE A 593 23.38 -5.95 -18.25
C PHE A 593 24.88 -5.70 -18.43
N LYS A 594 25.26 -4.43 -18.45
CA LYS A 594 26.66 -3.98 -18.46
C LYS A 594 26.85 -2.81 -17.51
N ILE A 595 27.98 -2.74 -16.82
CA ILE A 595 28.30 -1.58 -15.97
C ILE A 595 28.64 -0.38 -16.87
N ASN A 596 28.02 0.76 -16.60
CA ASN A 596 28.15 1.99 -17.37
C ASN A 596 29.20 2.92 -16.73
N ASP A 597 30.28 3.21 -17.44
CA ASP A 597 31.41 4.02 -16.94
C ASP A 597 31.25 5.53 -17.14
N HIS A 598 30.10 5.99 -17.65
CA HIS A 598 29.90 7.37 -18.09
C HIS A 598 28.81 8.13 -17.32
N GLY A 599 27.86 7.41 -16.72
CA GLY A 599 26.65 8.01 -16.15
C GLY A 599 25.78 8.62 -17.25
N THR A 600 25.05 9.68 -16.92
CA THR A 600 24.28 10.43 -17.92
C THR A 600 25.21 11.18 -18.89
N LYS A 601 24.90 11.11 -20.19
CA LYS A 601 25.71 11.72 -21.25
C LYS A 601 24.84 12.27 -22.37
N ALA A 602 25.19 13.47 -22.84
CA ALA A 602 24.55 14.10 -23.99
C ALA A 602 25.43 14.08 -25.24
N GLN A 603 24.80 14.03 -26.41
CA GLN A 603 25.43 14.20 -27.73
C GLN A 603 24.44 14.79 -28.73
N TRP A 604 24.93 15.37 -29.82
CA TRP A 604 24.07 15.67 -30.97
C TRP A 604 23.53 14.38 -31.59
N PHE A 605 22.23 14.35 -31.87
CA PHE A 605 21.63 13.25 -32.59
C PHE A 605 21.92 13.38 -34.09
N ASP A 606 22.53 12.35 -34.65
CA ASP A 606 22.96 12.25 -36.05
C ASP A 606 21.94 11.52 -36.93
N GLY A 607 20.85 11.00 -36.35
CA GLY A 607 19.78 10.33 -37.07
C GLY A 607 18.92 11.31 -37.88
N CYS A 608 18.43 10.84 -39.04
CA CYS A 608 17.62 11.67 -39.94
C CYS A 608 16.26 12.09 -39.34
N LEU A 609 15.67 11.28 -38.45
CA LEU A 609 14.40 11.53 -37.77
C LEU A 609 14.45 11.01 -36.34
N VAL A 610 13.88 11.77 -35.40
CA VAL A 610 13.69 11.33 -34.01
C VAL A 610 12.81 10.07 -34.00
N PRO A 611 13.16 9.01 -33.25
CA PRO A 611 12.39 7.79 -33.21
C PRO A 611 10.90 8.03 -32.88
N THR A 612 10.01 7.25 -33.51
CA THR A 612 8.56 7.29 -33.24
C THR A 612 7.98 5.89 -33.16
N TRP A 613 6.92 5.71 -32.35
CA TRP A 613 6.19 4.44 -32.29
C TRP A 613 5.29 4.23 -33.52
N LYS A 614 5.05 5.28 -34.33
CA LYS A 614 4.15 5.24 -35.50
C LYS A 614 4.77 4.54 -36.72
N GLU A 615 6.08 4.27 -36.72
CA GLU A 615 6.81 3.65 -37.85
C GLU A 615 7.24 2.19 -37.60
N VAL A 616 6.98 1.63 -36.41
CA VAL A 616 7.29 0.22 -36.14
C VAL A 616 6.12 -0.65 -36.57
N SER A 617 6.27 -1.34 -37.69
CA SER A 617 5.46 -2.52 -38.01
C SER A 617 5.68 -3.55 -36.90
N THR A 618 4.66 -3.78 -36.07
CA THR A 618 4.70 -4.74 -34.97
C THR A 618 5.11 -6.12 -35.49
N PRO A 619 6.19 -6.74 -34.97
CA PRO A 619 6.32 -8.19 -35.04
C PRO A 619 5.11 -8.79 -34.30
N PRO A 620 4.57 -9.94 -34.75
CA PRO A 620 3.48 -10.58 -34.04
C PRO A 620 3.92 -10.89 -32.61
N SER A 621 3.13 -10.45 -31.63
CA SER A 621 3.30 -10.87 -30.24
C SER A 621 3.23 -12.39 -30.18
N ASN A 622 4.35 -13.07 -29.92
CA ASN A 622 4.43 -14.53 -29.76
C ASN A 622 3.80 -15.01 -28.44
N HIS A 623 3.02 -14.17 -27.76
CA HIS A 623 2.16 -14.65 -26.69
C HIS A 623 1.05 -15.48 -27.31
N PRO A 624 0.91 -16.77 -26.94
CA PRO A 624 -0.28 -17.52 -27.31
C PRO A 624 -1.47 -16.74 -26.75
N LYS A 625 -2.29 -16.17 -27.64
CA LYS A 625 -3.63 -15.75 -27.26
C LYS A 625 -4.34 -17.02 -26.82
N CYS A 626 -4.35 -17.25 -25.50
CA CYS A 626 -5.29 -18.17 -24.90
C CYS A 626 -6.67 -17.74 -25.43
N PRO A 627 -7.53 -18.65 -25.91
CA PRO A 627 -8.86 -18.28 -26.37
C PRO A 627 -9.62 -17.72 -25.16
N SER A 628 -9.56 -16.40 -24.97
CA SER A 628 -10.37 -15.74 -23.96
C SER A 628 -11.80 -15.79 -24.48
N LEU A 629 -12.65 -16.54 -23.78
CA LEU A 629 -14.09 -16.50 -23.97
C LEU A 629 -14.55 -15.04 -23.99
N ALA A 630 -15.48 -14.70 -24.88
CA ALA A 630 -16.06 -13.36 -24.86
C ALA A 630 -16.86 -13.20 -23.55
N LEU A 631 -17.03 -11.96 -23.07
CA LEU A 631 -17.77 -11.69 -21.83
C LEU A 631 -19.19 -12.32 -21.87
N ASP A 632 -19.86 -12.30 -23.02
CA ASP A 632 -21.18 -12.87 -23.18
C ASP A 632 -21.21 -14.40 -23.03
N ASP A 633 -20.16 -15.09 -23.46
CA ASP A 633 -20.01 -16.53 -23.26
C ASP A 633 -19.90 -16.85 -21.76
N VAL A 634 -19.08 -16.07 -21.04
CA VAL A 634 -18.89 -16.22 -19.59
C VAL A 634 -20.18 -15.93 -18.82
N LEU A 635 -20.93 -14.88 -19.19
CA LEU A 635 -22.22 -14.57 -18.58
C LEU A 635 -23.24 -15.70 -18.77
N CYS A 636 -23.27 -16.31 -19.96
CA CYS A 636 -24.15 -17.43 -20.26
C CYS A 636 -23.76 -18.68 -19.46
N GLU A 637 -22.47 -19.04 -19.43
CA GLU A 637 -21.96 -20.19 -18.68
C GLU A 637 -22.26 -20.09 -17.18
N LEU A 638 -22.16 -18.88 -16.62
CA LEU A 638 -22.36 -18.65 -15.19
C LEU A 638 -23.83 -18.43 -14.78
N GLY A 639 -24.78 -18.54 -15.72
CA GLY A 639 -26.21 -18.40 -15.42
C GLY A 639 -26.63 -16.99 -15.01
N PHE A 640 -26.03 -15.96 -15.62
CA PHE A 640 -26.33 -14.56 -15.32
C PHE A 640 -27.81 -14.20 -15.53
N ASP A 641 -28.44 -13.58 -14.53
CA ASP A 641 -29.81 -13.10 -14.62
C ASP A 641 -29.86 -11.74 -15.31
N LEU A 642 -30.05 -11.77 -16.63
CA LEU A 642 -30.18 -10.56 -17.44
C LEU A 642 -31.39 -9.70 -17.05
N THR A 643 -32.47 -10.31 -16.55
CA THR A 643 -33.70 -9.59 -16.20
C THR A 643 -33.48 -8.74 -14.96
N ASP A 644 -32.89 -9.35 -13.92
CA ASP A 644 -32.53 -8.63 -12.68
C ASP A 644 -31.47 -7.56 -12.96
N HIS A 645 -30.46 -7.85 -13.77
CA HIS A 645 -29.46 -6.87 -14.18
C HIS A 645 -30.06 -5.67 -14.91
N CYS A 646 -30.94 -5.90 -15.89
CA CYS A 646 -31.61 -4.82 -16.61
C CYS A 646 -32.48 -3.96 -15.67
N LYS A 647 -33.11 -4.57 -14.66
CA LYS A 647 -33.85 -3.84 -13.63
C LYS A 647 -32.91 -2.95 -12.81
N ILE A 648 -31.87 -3.52 -12.21
CA ILE A 648 -30.87 -2.79 -11.41
C ILE A 648 -30.23 -1.66 -12.22
N GLN A 649 -29.85 -1.92 -13.47
CA GLN A 649 -29.28 -0.91 -14.37
C GLN A 649 -30.27 0.24 -14.65
N ASN A 650 -31.55 -0.06 -14.83
CA ASN A 650 -32.58 0.96 -15.04
C ASN A 650 -32.85 1.78 -13.76
N ASP A 651 -32.91 1.14 -12.60
CA ASP A 651 -33.10 1.79 -11.30
C ASP A 651 -31.91 2.73 -11.02
N TYR A 652 -30.68 2.29 -11.33
CA TYR A 652 -29.47 3.09 -11.24
C TYR A 652 -29.48 4.28 -12.21
N ARG A 653 -29.83 4.05 -13.47
CA ARG A 653 -29.92 5.09 -14.51
C ARG A 653 -30.97 6.15 -14.19
N ARG A 654 -32.06 5.78 -13.51
CA ARG A 654 -33.13 6.69 -13.07
C ARG A 654 -32.81 7.41 -11.76
N GLY A 655 -31.75 7.02 -11.06
CA GLY A 655 -31.38 7.55 -9.74
C GLY A 655 -32.32 7.07 -8.62
N GLU A 656 -33.01 5.94 -8.81
CA GLU A 656 -33.79 5.27 -7.77
C GLU A 656 -32.85 4.58 -6.76
N ILE A 657 -31.70 4.10 -7.24
CA ILE A 657 -30.56 3.65 -6.43
C ILE A 657 -29.31 4.43 -6.84
N GLY A 658 -28.37 4.62 -5.90
CA GLY A 658 -27.18 5.44 -6.08
C GLY A 658 -26.47 5.66 -4.74
N LEU A 659 -25.27 6.25 -4.73
CA LEU A 659 -24.53 6.44 -3.48
C LEU A 659 -25.27 7.36 -2.49
N LYS A 660 -26.00 8.35 -3.02
CA LYS A 660 -26.83 9.23 -2.21
C LYS A 660 -28.06 8.49 -1.66
N GLN A 661 -28.66 7.60 -2.45
CA GLN A 661 -29.84 6.82 -2.11
C GLN A 661 -29.54 5.67 -1.13
N ASN A 662 -28.27 5.29 -0.97
CA ASN A 662 -27.88 4.36 0.10
C ASN A 662 -28.19 4.92 1.50
N ARG A 663 -28.20 6.25 1.64
CA ARG A 663 -28.31 6.96 2.92
C ARG A 663 -29.74 6.84 3.48
N LEU A 664 -29.85 6.52 4.76
CA LEU A 664 -31.09 6.62 5.51
C LEU A 664 -31.59 8.08 5.54
N PRO A 665 -32.90 8.31 5.70
CA PRO A 665 -33.47 9.65 5.81
C PRO A 665 -32.78 10.49 6.90
N THR A 666 -32.56 11.78 6.65
CA THR A 666 -31.82 12.68 7.56
C THR A 666 -32.51 12.92 8.91
N ASP A 667 -33.79 12.61 9.01
CA ASP A 667 -34.60 12.64 10.23
C ASP A 667 -34.55 11.33 11.04
N THR A 668 -33.88 10.29 10.52
CA THR A 668 -33.61 9.05 11.26
C THR A 668 -32.78 9.35 12.51
N LYS A 669 -33.28 8.97 13.68
CA LYS A 669 -32.54 9.13 14.94
C LYS A 669 -31.65 7.93 15.17
N LEU A 670 -30.33 8.18 15.16
CA LEU A 670 -29.32 7.21 15.53
C LEU A 670 -28.66 7.63 16.84
N GLU A 671 -28.74 6.76 17.83
CA GLU A 671 -28.12 6.92 19.14
C GLU A 671 -27.13 5.78 19.39
N ASN A 672 -26.21 5.98 20.34
CA ASN A 672 -25.28 4.93 20.74
C ASN A 672 -26.03 3.76 21.40
N ALA A 673 -25.56 2.53 21.21
CA ALA A 673 -26.11 1.37 21.90
C ALA A 673 -25.85 1.50 23.42
N ARG A 674 -26.84 1.14 24.25
CA ARG A 674 -26.70 1.23 25.69
C ARG A 674 -25.89 0.04 26.23
N PRO A 675 -25.24 0.17 27.40
CA PRO A 675 -24.51 -0.94 28.03
C PRO A 675 -25.32 -2.24 28.15
N GLU A 676 -26.61 -2.14 28.44
CA GLU A 676 -27.52 -3.29 28.58
C GLU A 676 -27.90 -3.96 27.24
N ASP A 677 -27.71 -3.25 26.12
CA ASP A 677 -28.03 -3.74 24.78
C ASP A 677 -26.91 -4.66 24.21
N VAL A 678 -25.75 -4.71 24.89
CA VAL A 678 -24.55 -5.45 24.46
C VAL A 678 -24.06 -6.36 25.57
N ILE A 679 -23.77 -7.61 25.23
CA ILE A 679 -23.33 -8.62 26.20
C ILE A 679 -21.80 -8.59 26.29
N LEU A 680 -21.29 -8.15 27.44
CA LEU A 680 -19.86 -8.15 27.74
C LEU A 680 -19.39 -9.57 28.04
N THR A 681 -18.73 -10.19 27.07
CA THR A 681 -18.44 -11.64 27.09
C THR A 681 -17.49 -12.04 28.21
N ASP A 682 -16.55 -11.17 28.57
CA ASP A 682 -15.61 -11.30 29.68
C ASP A 682 -16.27 -11.32 31.07
N GLN A 683 -17.45 -10.70 31.20
CA GLN A 683 -18.21 -10.65 32.46
C GLN A 683 -19.23 -11.79 32.58
N VAL A 684 -19.75 -12.27 31.46
CA VAL A 684 -20.88 -13.23 31.44
C VAL A 684 -20.42 -14.67 31.26
N ILE A 685 -19.33 -14.93 30.52
CA ILE A 685 -18.86 -16.30 30.26
C ILE A 685 -18.27 -16.89 31.55
N SER A 686 -19.11 -17.65 32.26
CA SER A 686 -18.71 -18.46 33.41
C SER A 686 -18.17 -19.82 32.97
N HIS A 687 -17.56 -20.55 33.90
CA HIS A 687 -17.15 -21.95 33.67
C HIS A 687 -18.34 -22.85 33.29
N GLU A 688 -19.55 -22.54 33.76
CA GLU A 688 -20.77 -23.30 33.44
C GLU A 688 -21.18 -23.08 31.97
N ILE A 689 -21.18 -21.83 31.51
CA ILE A 689 -21.44 -21.50 30.09
C ILE A 689 -20.39 -22.16 29.20
N GLN A 690 -19.12 -22.04 29.56
CA GLN A 690 -18.04 -22.69 28.82
C GLN A 690 -18.21 -24.22 28.77
N SER A 691 -18.71 -24.84 29.84
CA SER A 691 -18.98 -26.28 29.88
C SER A 691 -20.11 -26.68 28.92
N ILE A 692 -21.15 -25.84 28.78
CA ILE A 692 -22.22 -26.04 27.79
C ILE A 692 -21.63 -26.05 26.37
N GLY A 693 -20.80 -25.06 26.02
CA GLY A 693 -20.21 -25.02 24.69
C GLY A 693 -19.22 -26.15 24.43
N MET A 694 -18.46 -26.59 25.45
CA MET A 694 -17.63 -27.80 25.35
C MET A 694 -18.46 -29.05 25.07
N GLU A 695 -19.65 -29.16 25.66
CA GLU A 695 -20.55 -30.28 25.43
C GLU A 695 -21.15 -30.25 24.01
N GLU A 696 -21.56 -29.09 23.54
CA GLU A 696 -22.03 -28.90 22.16
C GLU A 696 -20.95 -29.23 21.12
N LEU A 697 -19.70 -28.87 21.38
CA LEU A 697 -18.55 -29.26 20.57
C LEU A 697 -18.37 -30.79 20.52
N ARG A 698 -18.47 -31.48 21.66
CA ARG A 698 -18.33 -32.96 21.72
C ARG A 698 -19.47 -33.69 21.00
N LYS A 699 -20.70 -33.19 21.10
CA LYS A 699 -21.85 -33.70 20.32
C LYS A 699 -21.69 -33.44 18.83
N GLY A 700 -20.86 -32.47 18.49
CA GLY A 700 -20.63 -32.07 17.12
C GLY A 700 -21.78 -31.24 16.57
N THR A 701 -22.31 -30.29 17.32
CA THR A 701 -23.44 -29.49 16.86
C THR A 701 -23.02 -28.22 16.09
N VAL A 702 -21.72 -27.95 15.94
CA VAL A 702 -21.20 -26.71 15.33
C VAL A 702 -20.38 -26.95 14.05
N GLY A 703 -20.49 -26.03 13.09
CA GLY A 703 -19.64 -25.91 11.90
C GLY A 703 -19.16 -24.48 11.68
N VAL A 704 -18.21 -24.28 10.77
CA VAL A 704 -17.57 -22.98 10.49
C VAL A 704 -17.85 -22.55 9.04
N ILE A 705 -18.08 -21.27 8.81
CA ILE A 705 -18.16 -20.65 7.48
C ILE A 705 -17.10 -19.55 7.36
N SER A 706 -16.13 -19.74 6.47
CA SER A 706 -15.15 -18.74 6.08
C SER A 706 -15.61 -18.00 4.80
N LEU A 707 -15.84 -16.69 4.89
CA LEU A 707 -16.25 -15.87 3.75
C LEU A 707 -15.07 -15.57 2.80
N ALA A 708 -14.99 -16.27 1.68
CA ALA A 708 -13.88 -16.19 0.71
C ALA A 708 -14.33 -15.91 -0.74
N ALA A 709 -15.55 -15.40 -0.94
CA ALA A 709 -16.06 -15.05 -2.27
C ALA A 709 -15.44 -13.77 -2.86
N GLY A 710 -14.93 -12.86 -2.03
CA GLY A 710 -14.37 -11.57 -2.44
C GLY A 710 -12.92 -11.62 -2.94
N VAL A 711 -12.60 -10.80 -3.95
CA VAL A 711 -11.27 -10.73 -4.61
C VAL A 711 -10.28 -9.75 -3.96
N GLY A 712 -10.40 -9.49 -2.66
CA GLY A 712 -9.39 -8.75 -1.88
C GLY A 712 -8.90 -7.44 -2.52
N SER A 713 -9.75 -6.68 -3.21
CA SER A 713 -9.31 -5.55 -4.04
C SER A 713 -8.57 -4.49 -3.23
N ARG A 714 -8.99 -4.19 -2.00
CA ARG A 714 -8.25 -3.29 -1.10
C ARG A 714 -6.87 -3.85 -0.73
N TRP A 715 -6.82 -5.13 -0.35
CA TRP A 715 -5.58 -5.83 0.04
C TRP A 715 -4.52 -5.83 -1.08
N THR A 716 -4.97 -5.94 -2.32
CA THR A 716 -4.11 -6.08 -3.50
C THR A 716 -4.09 -4.82 -4.37
N GLN A 717 -4.68 -3.73 -3.89
CA GLN A 717 -4.88 -2.48 -4.61
C GLN A 717 -5.48 -2.71 -6.02
N GLY A 718 -6.49 -3.57 -6.14
CA GLY A 718 -7.25 -3.79 -7.38
C GLY A 718 -6.71 -4.89 -8.30
N ALA A 719 -5.67 -5.64 -7.89
CA ALA A 719 -5.05 -6.65 -8.75
C ALA A 719 -5.88 -7.95 -8.95
N GLY A 720 -7.02 -8.09 -8.26
CA GLY A 720 -7.95 -9.20 -8.45
C GLY A 720 -7.44 -10.56 -7.94
N CYS A 721 -6.54 -10.58 -6.96
CA CYS A 721 -6.09 -11.83 -6.35
C CYS A 721 -7.07 -12.32 -5.28
N VAL A 722 -7.07 -13.63 -5.04
CA VAL A 722 -7.89 -14.29 -4.04
C VAL A 722 -7.26 -14.13 -2.67
N LYS A 723 -7.86 -13.28 -1.83
CA LYS A 723 -7.32 -12.96 -0.49
C LYS A 723 -7.14 -14.19 0.38
N ALA A 724 -8.08 -15.15 0.32
CA ALA A 724 -8.05 -16.36 1.14
C ALA A 724 -6.74 -17.15 1.04
N ILE A 725 -6.17 -17.24 -0.16
CA ILE A 725 -4.95 -18.02 -0.44
C ILE A 725 -3.68 -17.14 -0.47
N ASN A 726 -3.80 -15.84 -0.18
CA ASN A 726 -2.66 -14.92 -0.15
C ASN A 726 -1.73 -15.28 1.03
N PRO A 727 -0.42 -15.52 0.78
CA PRO A 727 0.56 -15.82 1.83
C PRO A 727 0.98 -14.51 2.53
N PHE A 728 0.11 -14.00 3.41
CA PHE A 728 0.15 -12.61 3.86
C PHE A 728 1.28 -12.28 4.84
N CYS A 729 1.72 -13.23 5.67
CA CYS A 729 2.85 -13.02 6.55
C CYS A 729 3.49 -14.34 7.03
N LYS A 730 4.65 -14.25 7.69
CA LYS A 730 5.30 -15.39 8.35
C LYS A 730 4.70 -15.62 9.74
N ILE A 731 4.23 -16.83 9.99
CA ILE A 731 3.75 -17.30 11.30
C ILE A 731 4.36 -18.69 11.55
N ALA A 732 4.91 -18.90 12.75
CA ALA A 732 5.68 -20.11 13.08
C ALA A 732 6.78 -20.43 12.04
N GLY A 733 7.50 -19.40 11.59
CA GLY A 733 8.66 -19.53 10.69
C GLY A 733 8.35 -19.77 9.21
N ARG A 734 7.08 -19.80 8.79
CA ARG A 734 6.69 -19.98 7.37
C ARG A 734 5.64 -18.97 6.95
N HIS A 735 5.64 -18.60 5.67
CA HIS A 735 4.55 -17.82 5.10
C HIS A 735 3.24 -18.62 5.15
N ARG A 736 2.21 -18.08 5.78
CA ARG A 736 0.90 -18.72 5.92
C ARG A 736 -0.17 -17.95 5.17
N SER A 737 -1.14 -18.66 4.59
CA SER A 737 -2.31 -18.01 3.99
C SER A 737 -3.42 -17.73 5.02
N PHE A 738 -4.34 -16.82 4.71
CA PHE A 738 -5.50 -16.57 5.57
C PHE A 738 -6.32 -17.84 5.79
N LEU A 739 -6.54 -18.62 4.72
CA LEU A 739 -7.32 -19.86 4.78
C LEU A 739 -6.63 -20.92 5.64
N GLU A 740 -5.32 -21.07 5.50
CA GLU A 740 -4.51 -21.99 6.30
C GLU A 740 -4.61 -21.70 7.80
N VAL A 741 -4.59 -20.41 8.19
CA VAL A 741 -4.78 -19.97 9.58
C VAL A 741 -6.13 -20.48 10.13
N HIS A 742 -7.21 -20.34 9.36
CA HIS A 742 -8.54 -20.78 9.79
C HIS A 742 -8.65 -22.30 9.92
N LEU A 743 -8.05 -23.05 9.00
CA LEU A 743 -7.98 -24.51 9.11
C LEU A 743 -7.15 -24.96 10.32
N ALA A 744 -6.04 -24.27 10.63
CA ALA A 744 -5.22 -24.57 11.81
C ALA A 744 -6.00 -24.34 13.13
N LYS A 745 -6.87 -23.33 13.20
CA LYS A 745 -7.75 -23.09 14.35
C LYS A 745 -8.83 -24.17 14.47
N SER A 746 -9.46 -24.55 13.35
CA SER A 746 -10.40 -25.67 13.33
C SER A 746 -9.73 -26.98 13.75
N ARG A 747 -8.47 -27.22 13.35
CA ARG A 747 -7.68 -28.39 13.78
C ARG A 747 -7.47 -28.40 15.29
N ARG A 748 -7.10 -27.26 15.88
CA ARG A 748 -6.89 -27.14 17.33
C ARG A 748 -8.13 -27.56 18.10
N ILE A 749 -9.29 -26.98 17.77
CA ILE A 749 -10.55 -27.31 18.44
C ILE A 749 -10.94 -28.78 18.20
N SER A 750 -10.84 -29.26 16.96
CA SER A 750 -11.13 -30.66 16.62
C SER A 750 -10.30 -31.64 17.46
N THR A 751 -9.01 -31.34 17.63
CA THR A 751 -8.08 -32.14 18.44
C THR A 751 -8.42 -32.07 19.93
N LEU A 752 -8.77 -30.87 20.43
CA LEU A 752 -9.11 -30.64 21.83
C LEU A 752 -10.34 -31.45 22.26
N VAL A 753 -11.36 -31.57 21.39
CA VAL A 753 -12.62 -32.25 21.74
C VAL A 753 -12.75 -33.66 21.16
N GLY A 754 -11.84 -34.08 20.27
CA GLY A 754 -11.91 -35.36 19.58
C GLY A 754 -13.05 -35.48 18.56
N MET A 755 -13.56 -34.35 18.08
CA MET A 755 -14.68 -34.25 17.15
C MET A 755 -14.34 -33.28 16.02
N PRO A 756 -14.13 -33.76 14.77
CA PRO A 756 -13.76 -32.90 13.66
C PRO A 756 -14.82 -31.83 13.38
N LEU A 757 -14.41 -30.59 13.13
CA LEU A 757 -15.31 -29.50 12.77
C LEU A 757 -15.58 -29.47 11.24
N PRO A 758 -16.84 -29.43 10.81
CA PRO A 758 -17.17 -29.07 9.43
C PRO A 758 -16.70 -27.64 9.13
N HIS A 759 -15.93 -27.45 8.07
CA HIS A 759 -15.45 -26.14 7.65
C HIS A 759 -15.90 -25.85 6.21
N VAL A 760 -16.74 -24.84 6.03
CA VAL A 760 -17.20 -24.38 4.73
C VAL A 760 -16.41 -23.17 4.29
N ILE A 761 -15.99 -23.15 3.04
CA ILE A 761 -15.34 -22.03 2.39
C ILE A 761 -16.28 -21.56 1.29
N THR A 762 -16.85 -20.36 1.45
CA THR A 762 -17.71 -19.77 0.41
C THR A 762 -16.85 -19.14 -0.66
N THR A 763 -17.25 -19.30 -1.91
CA THR A 763 -16.48 -18.84 -3.07
C THR A 763 -17.38 -18.10 -4.06
N SER A 764 -16.77 -17.39 -5.00
CA SER A 764 -17.46 -16.83 -6.16
C SER A 764 -16.90 -17.44 -7.45
N HIS A 765 -17.49 -17.09 -8.59
CA HIS A 765 -16.93 -17.40 -9.91
C HIS A 765 -15.49 -16.91 -10.10
N MET A 766 -15.04 -15.89 -9.33
CA MET A 766 -13.66 -15.38 -9.39
C MET A 766 -12.70 -16.14 -8.46
N THR A 767 -13.19 -16.78 -7.40
CA THR A 767 -12.33 -17.38 -6.36
C THR A 767 -12.40 -18.90 -6.31
N GLY A 768 -13.47 -19.52 -6.84
CA GLY A 768 -13.75 -20.95 -6.69
C GLY A 768 -12.67 -21.87 -7.24
N SER A 769 -12.32 -21.73 -8.52
CA SER A 769 -11.31 -22.57 -9.18
C SER A 769 -9.92 -22.42 -8.54
N ALA A 770 -9.54 -21.19 -8.19
CA ALA A 770 -8.28 -20.88 -7.54
C ALA A 770 -8.17 -21.47 -6.13
N ILE A 771 -9.24 -21.38 -5.32
CA ILE A 771 -9.28 -21.95 -3.97
C ILE A 771 -9.27 -23.48 -4.04
N HIS A 772 -10.06 -24.08 -4.92
CA HIS A 772 -10.10 -25.53 -5.09
C HIS A 772 -8.73 -26.08 -5.52
N GLY A 773 -8.16 -25.54 -6.60
CA GLY A 773 -6.84 -25.94 -7.06
C GLY A 773 -5.72 -25.65 -6.06
N TYR A 774 -5.87 -24.65 -5.18
CA TYR A 774 -4.95 -24.43 -4.06
C TYR A 774 -5.05 -25.52 -3.00
N LEU A 775 -6.27 -25.79 -2.52
CA LEU A 775 -6.54 -26.79 -1.48
C LEU A 775 -6.10 -28.20 -1.88
N ASP A 776 -6.32 -28.59 -3.14
CA ASP A 776 -5.88 -29.87 -3.68
C ASP A 776 -4.35 -30.00 -3.65
N ARG A 777 -3.63 -28.95 -4.09
CA ARG A 777 -2.14 -28.95 -4.11
C ARG A 777 -1.55 -29.05 -2.71
N VAL A 778 -2.14 -28.35 -1.74
CA VAL A 778 -1.65 -28.32 -0.35
C VAL A 778 -2.31 -29.37 0.54
N GLN A 779 -3.15 -30.24 -0.03
CA GLN A 779 -3.89 -31.30 0.67
C GLN A 779 -4.63 -30.80 1.93
N ASN A 780 -5.40 -29.71 1.78
CA ASN A 780 -6.10 -29.03 2.89
C ASN A 780 -5.19 -28.65 4.06
N HIS A 781 -3.88 -28.47 3.81
CA HIS A 781 -2.85 -28.27 4.82
C HIS A 781 -2.77 -29.39 5.87
N GLY A 782 -3.30 -30.58 5.59
CA GLY A 782 -3.42 -31.69 6.53
C GLY A 782 -4.58 -31.56 7.53
N TYR A 783 -5.59 -30.73 7.26
CA TYR A 783 -6.81 -30.71 8.07
C TYR A 783 -7.63 -31.99 7.85
N GLU A 784 -7.86 -32.75 8.94
CA GLU A 784 -8.54 -34.05 8.89
C GLU A 784 -10.08 -33.95 8.91
N GLY A 785 -10.63 -32.78 9.27
CA GLY A 785 -12.07 -32.55 9.28
C GLY A 785 -12.65 -32.30 7.88
N PRO A 786 -13.99 -32.40 7.72
CA PRO A 786 -14.60 -32.23 6.42
C PRO A 786 -14.54 -30.75 5.97
N VAL A 787 -13.99 -30.54 4.77
CA VAL A 787 -13.90 -29.23 4.11
C VAL A 787 -14.88 -29.19 2.95
N TYR A 788 -15.77 -28.20 2.95
CA TYR A 788 -16.76 -27.99 1.89
C TYR A 788 -16.45 -26.69 1.16
N ILE A 789 -16.49 -26.72 -0.17
CA ILE A 789 -16.41 -25.51 -0.99
C ILE A 789 -17.82 -25.18 -1.48
N SER A 790 -18.34 -24.02 -1.08
CA SER A 790 -19.67 -23.55 -1.45
C SER A 790 -19.56 -22.56 -2.62
N PRO A 791 -19.88 -22.96 -3.87
CA PRO A 791 -19.82 -22.08 -5.02
C PRO A 791 -20.95 -21.03 -4.99
N GLY A 792 -20.60 -19.76 -5.21
CA GLY A 792 -21.57 -18.68 -5.35
C GLY A 792 -22.35 -18.79 -6.66
N LYS A 793 -23.69 -18.70 -6.57
CA LYS A 793 -24.58 -18.75 -7.75
C LYS A 793 -25.08 -17.39 -8.22
N THR A 794 -24.80 -16.32 -7.48
CA THR A 794 -25.29 -14.96 -7.80
C THR A 794 -24.15 -14.05 -8.26
N ILE A 795 -24.34 -13.39 -9.39
CA ILE A 795 -23.28 -12.68 -10.14
C ILE A 795 -23.81 -11.33 -10.61
N GLY A 796 -23.00 -10.28 -10.45
CA GLY A 796 -23.29 -8.96 -10.98
C GLY A 796 -22.33 -8.59 -12.11
N LEU A 797 -22.82 -7.81 -13.08
CA LEU A 797 -22.02 -7.15 -14.11
C LEU A 797 -21.80 -5.70 -13.69
N ARG A 798 -20.54 -5.26 -13.68
CA ARG A 798 -20.17 -3.89 -13.30
C ARG A 798 -20.76 -2.87 -14.26
N LEU A 799 -21.10 -1.70 -13.72
CA LEU A 799 -21.49 -0.55 -14.54
C LEU A 799 -20.43 0.57 -14.49
N VAL A 800 -20.43 1.39 -15.54
CA VAL A 800 -19.78 2.70 -15.55
C VAL A 800 -20.54 3.62 -14.59
N PRO A 801 -19.87 4.28 -13.63
CA PRO A 801 -20.53 5.14 -12.65
C PRO A 801 -21.18 6.36 -13.30
N THR A 802 -22.15 6.95 -12.61
CA THR A 802 -22.64 8.29 -12.95
C THR A 802 -21.64 9.36 -12.51
N ALA A 803 -21.63 10.50 -13.19
CA ALA A 803 -20.80 11.63 -12.82
C ALA A 803 -21.16 12.18 -11.42
N ASP A 804 -22.43 12.06 -11.04
CA ASP A 804 -22.94 12.52 -9.74
C ASP A 804 -22.49 11.62 -8.59
N ASP A 805 -22.48 10.29 -8.77
CA ASP A 805 -21.92 9.38 -7.75
C ASP A 805 -20.42 9.57 -7.58
N LEU A 806 -19.67 9.79 -8.67
CA LEU A 806 -18.24 10.09 -8.56
C LEU A 806 -18.02 11.35 -7.70
N LYS A 807 -18.71 12.45 -8.03
CA LYS A 807 -18.63 13.70 -7.25
C LYS A 807 -19.05 13.49 -5.80
N PHE A 808 -20.14 12.75 -5.56
CA PHE A 808 -20.61 12.45 -4.21
C PHE A 808 -19.55 11.69 -3.41
N SER A 809 -18.88 10.70 -4.02
CA SER A 809 -17.82 9.94 -3.37
C SER A 809 -16.59 10.79 -3.01
N TRP A 810 -16.34 11.86 -3.77
CA TRP A 810 -15.19 12.75 -3.58
C TRP A 810 -15.43 13.83 -2.51
N GLN A 811 -16.69 14.17 -2.20
CA GLN A 811 -17.03 15.24 -1.25
C GLN A 811 -16.48 15.01 0.16
N ASN A 812 -16.44 13.75 0.60
CA ASN A 812 -16.03 13.38 1.96
C ASN A 812 -14.63 12.73 1.99
N GLN A 813 -13.83 12.88 0.93
CA GLN A 813 -12.46 12.36 0.95
C GLN A 813 -11.55 13.26 1.81
N PRO A 814 -10.69 12.68 2.67
CA PRO A 814 -9.68 13.44 3.38
C PRO A 814 -8.78 14.20 2.41
N LYS A 815 -8.45 15.44 2.77
CA LYS A 815 -7.53 16.27 1.99
C LYS A 815 -6.14 15.62 2.00
N LEU A 816 -5.51 15.62 0.84
CA LEU A 816 -4.09 15.33 0.74
C LEU A 816 -3.26 16.59 0.97
N ASP A 817 -1.94 16.44 1.02
CA ASP A 817 -1.08 17.62 0.94
C ASP A 817 -1.35 18.39 -0.37
N LYS A 818 -1.04 19.69 -0.38
CA LYS A 818 -1.40 20.60 -1.47
C LYS A 818 -1.07 20.05 -2.86
N GLN A 819 0.06 19.36 -3.03
CA GLN A 819 0.47 18.87 -4.35
C GLN A 819 -0.25 17.58 -4.72
N ALA A 820 -0.29 16.59 -3.82
CA ALA A 820 -1.01 15.35 -4.09
C ALA A 820 -2.52 15.59 -4.24
N GLN A 821 -3.09 16.61 -3.58
CA GLN A 821 -4.47 17.03 -3.76
C GLN A 821 -4.74 17.55 -5.19
N LYS A 822 -3.84 18.36 -5.76
CA LYS A 822 -3.95 18.81 -7.16
C LYS A 822 -3.86 17.64 -8.14
N VAL A 823 -2.92 16.72 -7.92
CA VAL A 823 -2.77 15.48 -8.71
C VAL A 823 -4.06 14.66 -8.65
N ARG A 824 -4.68 14.55 -7.47
CA ARG A 824 -5.99 13.89 -7.30
C ARG A 824 -7.09 14.62 -8.07
N GLU A 825 -7.21 15.94 -7.95
CA GLU A 825 -8.23 16.74 -8.64
C GLU A 825 -8.13 16.63 -10.17
N SER A 826 -6.90 16.68 -10.71
CA SER A 826 -6.61 16.41 -12.12
C SER A 826 -7.06 14.99 -12.52
N GLY A 827 -6.78 13.97 -11.69
CA GLY A 827 -7.24 12.60 -11.92
C GLY A 827 -8.77 12.46 -11.86
N GLN A 828 -9.42 13.13 -10.91
CA GLN A 828 -10.88 13.17 -10.80
C GLN A 828 -11.53 13.77 -12.06
N GLN A 829 -10.95 14.86 -12.59
CA GLN A 829 -11.43 15.46 -13.84
C GLN A 829 -11.28 14.50 -15.03
N ALA A 830 -10.14 13.82 -15.16
CA ALA A 830 -9.93 12.80 -16.20
C ALA A 830 -10.95 11.65 -16.09
N LEU A 831 -11.29 11.22 -14.87
CA LEU A 831 -12.32 10.20 -14.63
C LEU A 831 -13.72 10.67 -15.03
N LEU A 832 -14.06 11.95 -14.81
CA LEU A 832 -15.34 12.51 -15.26
C LEU A 832 -15.45 12.52 -16.80
N GLU A 833 -14.36 12.81 -17.49
CA GLU A 833 -14.31 12.79 -18.95
C GLU A 833 -14.42 11.35 -19.49
N TRP A 834 -13.73 10.40 -18.85
CA TRP A 834 -13.84 8.98 -19.15
C TRP A 834 -15.29 8.48 -19.01
N VAL A 835 -15.95 8.77 -17.88
CA VAL A 835 -17.35 8.39 -17.64
C VAL A 835 -18.28 8.91 -18.74
N LYS A 836 -18.14 10.18 -19.13
CA LYS A 836 -18.94 10.77 -20.21
C LYS A 836 -18.69 10.09 -21.55
N SER A 837 -17.45 9.72 -21.83
CA SER A 837 -17.07 9.07 -23.09
C SER A 837 -17.59 7.63 -23.20
N CYS A 838 -17.63 6.89 -22.09
CA CYS A 838 -18.14 5.52 -22.04
C CYS A 838 -19.68 5.46 -21.96
N GLY A 839 -20.30 6.49 -21.41
CA GLY A 839 -21.75 6.56 -21.15
C GLY A 839 -22.08 6.13 -19.72
N GLU A 840 -22.74 7.02 -18.97
CA GLU A 840 -23.12 6.80 -17.58
C GLU A 840 -24.11 5.62 -17.43
N ALA A 841 -23.94 4.80 -16.40
CA ALA A 841 -24.77 3.62 -16.13
C ALA A 841 -24.83 2.58 -17.26
N SER A 842 -23.83 2.57 -18.16
CA SER A 842 -23.64 1.51 -19.15
C SER A 842 -22.87 0.33 -18.55
N ASP A 843 -22.93 -0.84 -19.18
CA ASP A 843 -22.11 -1.98 -18.77
C ASP A 843 -20.62 -1.68 -18.95
N TYR A 844 -19.82 -1.97 -17.93
CA TYR A 844 -18.37 -1.91 -18.03
C TYR A 844 -17.84 -3.18 -18.72
N ARG A 845 -17.36 -3.04 -19.96
CA ARG A 845 -16.92 -4.17 -20.82
C ARG A 845 -15.47 -4.07 -21.27
N ASP A 846 -14.77 -2.98 -20.95
CA ASP A 846 -13.40 -2.69 -21.43
C ASP A 846 -12.32 -3.27 -20.50
N ASN A 847 -12.39 -4.57 -20.22
CA ASN A 847 -11.40 -5.31 -19.44
C ASN A 847 -11.46 -6.84 -19.72
N LEU A 848 -10.64 -7.63 -19.03
CA LEU A 848 -10.75 -9.09 -18.99
C LEU A 848 -12.16 -9.48 -18.50
N PRO A 849 -12.82 -10.48 -19.10
CA PRO A 849 -14.21 -10.84 -18.80
C PRO A 849 -14.52 -10.97 -17.30
N LEU A 850 -13.72 -11.73 -16.55
CA LEU A 850 -13.92 -11.92 -15.12
C LEU A 850 -13.75 -10.63 -14.30
N GLN A 851 -12.94 -9.67 -14.76
CA GLN A 851 -12.78 -8.37 -14.10
C GLN A 851 -13.95 -7.41 -14.36
N CYS A 852 -14.78 -7.69 -15.37
CA CYS A 852 -16.04 -6.99 -15.61
C CYS A 852 -17.15 -7.44 -14.63
N LEU A 853 -16.97 -8.58 -13.96
CA LEU A 853 -17.96 -9.16 -13.06
C LEU A 853 -17.65 -8.85 -11.59
N HIS A 854 -18.62 -9.08 -10.71
CA HIS A 854 -18.46 -8.97 -9.27
C HIS A 854 -19.41 -9.89 -8.49
N PRO A 855 -19.03 -10.32 -7.26
CA PRO A 855 -19.99 -10.90 -6.32
C PRO A 855 -20.94 -9.81 -5.78
N VAL A 856 -22.19 -10.17 -5.52
CA VAL A 856 -23.30 -9.23 -5.18
C VAL A 856 -23.46 -8.98 -3.67
N GLY A 857 -22.36 -8.99 -2.93
CA GLY A 857 -22.32 -8.76 -1.48
C GLY A 857 -22.41 -10.02 -0.62
N HIS A 858 -21.92 -9.91 0.61
CA HIS A 858 -21.70 -11.04 1.51
C HIS A 858 -23.01 -11.63 2.08
N PHE A 859 -24.16 -10.95 1.93
CA PHE A 859 -25.46 -11.57 2.24
C PHE A 859 -25.62 -12.90 1.52
N TYR A 860 -25.32 -12.95 0.21
CA TYR A 860 -25.56 -14.13 -0.62
C TYR A 860 -24.64 -15.32 -0.31
N GLU A 861 -23.56 -15.14 0.45
CA GLU A 861 -22.64 -16.24 0.75
C GLU A 861 -23.32 -17.33 1.61
N VAL A 862 -24.22 -16.98 2.53
CA VAL A 862 -25.00 -17.96 3.32
C VAL A 862 -26.15 -18.58 2.53
N PRO A 863 -27.06 -17.82 1.89
CA PRO A 863 -28.10 -18.37 1.00
C PRO A 863 -27.55 -19.25 -0.11
N ASN A 864 -26.33 -18.98 -0.62
CA ASN A 864 -25.70 -19.85 -1.61
C ASN A 864 -25.50 -21.28 -1.07
N LEU A 865 -25.22 -21.49 0.22
CA LEU A 865 -25.17 -22.84 0.80
C LEU A 865 -26.50 -23.58 0.67
N LEU A 866 -27.63 -22.86 0.68
CA LEU A 866 -28.95 -23.40 0.45
C LEU A 866 -29.13 -23.71 -1.05
N LEU A 867 -28.86 -22.71 -1.89
CA LEU A 867 -29.07 -22.77 -3.35
C LEU A 867 -28.19 -23.80 -4.06
N ASN A 868 -26.99 -24.07 -3.54
CA ASN A 868 -26.03 -25.01 -4.14
C ASN A 868 -26.01 -26.38 -3.45
N GLY A 869 -26.84 -26.59 -2.43
CA GLY A 869 -26.94 -27.86 -1.71
C GLY A 869 -25.81 -28.15 -0.71
N THR A 870 -24.89 -27.21 -0.47
CA THR A 870 -23.80 -27.39 0.51
C THR A 870 -24.35 -27.61 1.92
N LEU A 871 -25.31 -26.79 2.37
CA LEU A 871 -25.89 -26.96 3.71
C LEU A 871 -26.61 -28.30 3.84
N LYS A 872 -27.33 -28.71 2.79
CA LYS A 872 -27.99 -30.02 2.75
C LYS A 872 -26.95 -31.14 2.93
N THR A 873 -25.86 -31.10 2.18
CA THR A 873 -24.77 -32.08 2.27
C THR A 873 -24.18 -32.13 3.68
N MET A 874 -23.92 -30.96 4.28
CA MET A 874 -23.43 -30.90 5.67
C MET A 874 -24.41 -31.50 6.68
N LEU A 875 -25.72 -31.31 6.49
CA LEU A 875 -26.76 -31.87 7.35
C LEU A 875 -26.94 -33.37 7.14
N ASP A 876 -26.74 -33.86 5.91
CA ASP A 876 -26.73 -35.30 5.60
C ASP A 876 -25.52 -35.98 6.27
N ASP A 877 -24.34 -35.35 6.18
CA ASP A 877 -23.12 -35.85 6.81
C ASP A 877 -23.15 -35.72 8.34
N ARG A 878 -23.90 -34.74 8.86
CA ARG A 878 -23.99 -34.42 10.29
C ARG A 878 -25.40 -33.98 10.71
N PRO A 879 -26.34 -34.91 10.90
CA PRO A 879 -27.74 -34.58 11.19
C PRO A 879 -27.94 -33.78 12.49
N GLN A 880 -27.05 -33.93 13.46
CA GLN A 880 -27.06 -33.19 14.73
C GLN A 880 -26.47 -31.78 14.65
N LEU A 881 -25.96 -31.36 13.48
CA LEU A 881 -25.50 -29.98 13.27
C LEU A 881 -26.65 -29.01 13.56
N LYS A 882 -26.36 -27.98 14.35
CA LYS A 882 -27.34 -27.01 14.86
C LYS A 882 -26.86 -25.57 14.70
N TYR A 883 -25.56 -25.35 14.89
CA TYR A 883 -24.96 -24.02 14.92
C TYR A 883 -23.90 -23.84 13.83
N LEU A 884 -23.79 -22.62 13.33
CA LEU A 884 -22.71 -22.21 12.42
C LEU A 884 -22.03 -20.96 12.98
N MET A 885 -20.70 -20.93 12.94
CA MET A 885 -19.92 -19.72 13.15
C MET A 885 -19.44 -19.19 11.81
N LEU A 886 -20.01 -18.08 11.36
CA LEU A 886 -19.59 -17.35 10.18
C LEU A 886 -18.53 -16.30 10.56
N HIS A 887 -17.51 -16.14 9.73
CA HIS A 887 -16.55 -15.04 9.86
C HIS A 887 -15.95 -14.62 8.52
N ASN A 888 -15.47 -13.38 8.43
CA ASN A 888 -14.65 -12.96 7.30
C ASN A 888 -13.32 -13.71 7.28
N ILE A 889 -12.81 -13.98 6.07
CA ILE A 889 -11.50 -14.61 5.90
C ILE A 889 -10.34 -13.79 6.50
N ASP A 890 -10.50 -12.46 6.63
CA ASP A 890 -9.49 -11.55 7.18
C ASP A 890 -9.66 -11.22 8.67
N THR A 891 -10.69 -11.74 9.34
CA THR A 891 -10.83 -11.72 10.81
C THR A 891 -10.03 -12.89 11.41
N VAL A 892 -8.70 -12.80 11.35
CA VAL A 892 -7.81 -13.92 11.68
C VAL A 892 -7.89 -14.38 13.14
N GLY A 893 -8.37 -13.54 14.06
CA GLY A 893 -8.55 -13.89 15.47
C GLY A 893 -9.80 -14.71 15.81
N ALA A 894 -10.77 -14.84 14.90
CA ALA A 894 -12.04 -15.52 15.18
C ALA A 894 -11.89 -17.05 15.15
N ASP A 895 -12.16 -17.74 16.25
CA ASP A 895 -12.19 -19.20 16.34
C ASP A 895 -13.46 -19.70 17.03
N VAL A 896 -13.73 -21.01 16.96
CA VAL A 896 -14.86 -21.63 17.66
C VAL A 896 -14.52 -21.74 19.14
N ASP A 897 -14.73 -20.64 19.87
CA ASP A 897 -14.51 -20.57 21.31
C ASP A 897 -15.66 -21.27 22.06
N PRO A 898 -15.36 -22.21 23.00
CA PRO A 898 -16.39 -22.89 23.77
C PRO A 898 -17.22 -21.96 24.66
N GLY A 899 -16.65 -20.86 25.17
CA GLY A 899 -17.37 -19.89 25.96
C GLY A 899 -18.46 -19.17 25.15
N LEU A 900 -18.09 -18.67 23.97
CA LEU A 900 -19.01 -17.99 23.06
C LEU A 900 -20.07 -18.93 22.48
N LEU A 901 -19.69 -20.16 22.10
CA LEU A 901 -20.66 -21.16 21.66
C LEU A 901 -21.65 -21.50 22.79
N GLY A 902 -21.15 -21.70 24.02
CA GLY A 902 -22.00 -21.98 25.17
C GLY A 902 -22.95 -20.83 25.48
N LEU A 903 -22.46 -19.59 25.37
CA LEU A 903 -23.25 -18.38 25.54
C LEU A 903 -24.37 -18.34 24.50
N PHE A 904 -24.04 -18.49 23.22
CA PHE A 904 -25.04 -18.53 22.14
C PHE A 904 -26.06 -19.67 22.32
N ALA A 905 -25.60 -20.87 22.68
CA ALA A 905 -26.47 -22.03 22.89
C ALA A 905 -27.42 -21.86 24.09
N SER A 906 -27.07 -21.01 25.07
CA SER A 906 -27.92 -20.67 26.22
C SER A 906 -28.94 -19.57 25.93
N ARG A 907 -28.84 -18.90 24.78
CA ARG A 907 -29.72 -17.82 24.35
C ARG A 907 -30.76 -18.31 23.36
N ASP A 908 -31.82 -17.51 23.21
CA ASP A 908 -32.91 -17.79 22.27
C ASP A 908 -32.81 -16.97 20.97
N SER A 909 -31.66 -16.35 20.68
CA SER A 909 -31.46 -15.60 19.44
C SER A 909 -31.31 -16.50 18.21
N THR A 910 -31.64 -15.95 17.05
CA THR A 910 -31.39 -16.59 15.74
C THR A 910 -29.96 -16.32 15.29
N LEU A 911 -29.50 -15.08 15.49
CA LEU A 911 -28.15 -14.62 15.18
C LEU A 911 -27.51 -13.98 16.42
N SER A 912 -26.20 -14.14 16.58
CA SER A 912 -25.42 -13.30 17.51
C SER A 912 -24.21 -12.72 16.79
N PHE A 913 -24.13 -11.39 16.74
CA PHE A 913 -23.02 -10.68 16.10
C PHE A 913 -21.94 -10.34 17.12
N GLU A 914 -20.69 -10.65 16.80
CA GLU A 914 -19.56 -10.20 17.62
C GLU A 914 -19.15 -8.77 17.24
N VAL A 915 -19.07 -7.90 18.23
CA VAL A 915 -18.65 -6.50 18.09
C VAL A 915 -17.39 -6.22 18.93
N ILE A 916 -16.60 -5.24 18.51
CA ILE A 916 -15.40 -4.79 19.21
C ILE A 916 -15.49 -3.29 19.52
N ALA A 917 -14.71 -2.83 20.50
CA ALA A 917 -14.52 -1.41 20.76
C ALA A 917 -14.11 -0.65 19.49
N ARG A 918 -14.72 0.49 19.19
CA ARG A 918 -14.40 1.29 17.99
C ARG A 918 -13.09 2.08 18.19
N ARG A 919 -12.25 2.06 17.16
CA ARG A 919 -11.12 2.99 16.96
C ARG A 919 -11.40 3.93 15.79
N ILE A 920 -10.61 5.00 15.67
CA ILE A 920 -10.73 6.02 14.61
C ILE A 920 -10.62 5.45 13.19
N ASP A 921 -9.94 4.30 13.02
CA ASP A 921 -9.76 3.64 11.72
C ASP A 921 -10.90 2.67 11.36
N ASP A 922 -11.79 2.38 12.31
CA ASP A 922 -12.91 1.48 12.11
C ASP A 922 -14.06 2.23 11.43
N VAL A 923 -14.08 2.19 10.11
CA VAL A 923 -15.10 2.86 9.28
C VAL A 923 -16.25 1.91 8.92
N GLY A 924 -17.47 2.41 9.04
CA GLY A 924 -18.75 1.75 8.86
C GLY A 924 -19.19 0.88 10.04
N ARG A 925 -20.19 0.03 9.78
CA ARG A 925 -20.63 -1.09 10.61
C ARG A 925 -20.79 -0.78 12.11
N GLY A 926 -21.35 0.39 12.42
CA GLY A 926 -21.59 0.80 13.80
C GLY A 926 -22.77 0.06 14.39
N LEU A 927 -22.69 -0.27 15.69
CA LEU A 927 -23.86 -0.72 16.44
C LEU A 927 -24.60 0.52 16.95
N ALA A 928 -25.82 0.72 16.48
CA ALA A 928 -26.62 1.89 16.79
C ALA A 928 -28.00 1.50 17.32
N MET A 929 -28.54 2.36 18.17
CA MET A 929 -29.97 2.38 18.48
C MET A 929 -30.68 3.17 17.39
N GLN A 930 -31.56 2.51 16.63
CA GLN A 930 -32.41 3.12 15.62
C GLN A 930 -33.88 2.91 15.99
N ASP A 931 -34.61 4.00 16.23
CA ASP A 931 -36.04 3.99 16.54
C ASP A 931 -36.43 3.01 17.67
N GLY A 932 -35.57 2.86 18.68
CA GLY A 932 -35.79 2.02 19.86
C GLY A 932 -35.34 0.56 19.72
N LYS A 933 -34.73 0.16 18.59
CA LYS A 933 -34.12 -1.15 18.39
C LYS A 933 -32.64 -1.05 18.05
N VAL A 934 -31.85 -1.95 18.63
CA VAL A 934 -30.40 -2.04 18.41
C VAL A 934 -30.15 -2.77 17.10
N ARG A 935 -29.40 -2.15 16.19
CA ARG A 935 -29.16 -2.65 14.84
C ARG A 935 -27.74 -2.30 14.38
N LEU A 936 -27.20 -3.09 13.46
CA LEU A 936 -25.96 -2.75 12.77
C LEU A 936 -26.28 -1.80 11.63
N VAL A 937 -25.59 -0.66 11.59
CA VAL A 937 -25.76 0.36 10.54
C VAL A 937 -24.48 0.48 9.74
N GLU A 938 -24.59 0.27 8.44
CA GLU A 938 -23.48 0.35 7.51
C GLU A 938 -23.07 1.80 7.25
N GLY A 939 -21.77 2.06 7.08
CA GLY A 939 -21.25 3.44 6.96
C GLY A 939 -21.79 4.18 5.74
N LEU A 940 -22.09 3.44 4.67
CA LEU A 940 -22.72 3.95 3.45
C LEU A 940 -24.21 4.28 3.63
N ALA A 941 -24.85 3.78 4.70
CA ALA A 941 -26.25 4.01 5.03
C ALA A 941 -26.45 5.14 6.05
N LEU A 942 -25.41 5.59 6.75
CA LEU A 942 -25.53 6.65 7.75
C LEU A 942 -26.10 7.94 7.16
N PRO A 943 -27.11 8.59 7.76
CA PRO A 943 -27.69 9.84 7.24
C PRO A 943 -26.65 10.96 7.18
N LYS A 944 -25.78 11.03 8.20
CA LYS A 944 -24.67 11.97 8.30
C LYS A 944 -23.40 11.25 8.71
N GLU A 945 -22.27 11.78 8.25
CA GLU A 945 -20.95 11.25 8.62
C GLU A 945 -20.67 11.40 10.13
N GLU A 946 -21.18 12.46 10.78
CA GLU A 946 -20.98 12.71 12.22
C GLU A 946 -21.56 11.61 13.11
N ASP A 947 -22.59 10.90 12.65
CA ASP A 947 -23.25 9.83 13.42
C ASP A 947 -22.30 8.66 13.68
N GLU A 948 -21.36 8.43 12.77
CA GLU A 948 -20.41 7.34 12.84
C GLU A 948 -19.57 7.35 14.13
N PHE A 949 -19.22 8.55 14.60
CA PHE A 949 -18.30 8.76 15.71
C PHE A 949 -18.97 8.73 17.08
N LYS A 950 -20.31 8.54 17.10
CA LYS A 950 -21.12 8.36 18.31
C LYS A 950 -21.10 6.91 18.82
N PHE A 951 -20.83 5.95 17.93
CA PHE A 951 -21.05 4.53 18.23
C PHE A 951 -19.83 3.90 18.91
N THR A 952 -20.04 3.31 20.09
CA THR A 952 -18.98 2.64 20.86
C THR A 952 -18.44 1.39 20.16
N TYR A 953 -19.30 0.68 19.43
CA TYR A 953 -19.00 -0.66 18.94
C TYR A 953 -18.94 -0.73 17.41
N TYR A 954 -18.06 -1.61 16.95
CA TYR A 954 -17.81 -1.94 15.55
C TYR A 954 -18.04 -3.42 15.28
N ASN A 955 -18.77 -3.76 14.21
CA ASN A 955 -19.01 -5.15 13.84
C ASN A 955 -17.75 -5.86 13.31
N SER A 956 -17.37 -6.96 13.95
CA SER A 956 -16.25 -7.81 13.51
C SER A 956 -16.58 -8.70 12.30
N MET A 957 -17.85 -8.74 11.87
CA MET A 957 -18.37 -9.68 10.87
C MET A 957 -18.18 -11.16 11.25
N THR A 958 -18.11 -11.44 12.56
CA THR A 958 -18.26 -12.80 13.10
C THR A 958 -19.70 -12.95 13.59
N THR A 959 -20.38 -13.99 13.15
CA THR A 959 -21.79 -14.23 13.47
C THR A 959 -22.02 -15.69 13.85
N TRP A 960 -22.65 -15.92 15.00
CA TRP A 960 -23.19 -17.21 15.39
C TRP A 960 -24.62 -17.36 14.87
N ILE A 961 -24.94 -18.52 14.32
CA ILE A 961 -26.18 -18.77 13.58
C ILE A 961 -26.82 -20.06 14.10
N ASP A 962 -28.10 -20.02 14.47
CA ASP A 962 -28.92 -21.22 14.65
C ASP A 962 -29.56 -21.60 13.31
N ILE A 963 -29.25 -22.80 12.83
CA ILE A 963 -29.65 -23.26 11.48
C ILE A 963 -31.16 -23.32 11.35
N ASP A 964 -31.85 -23.90 12.33
CA ASP A 964 -33.29 -24.14 12.22
C ASP A 964 -34.07 -22.83 12.30
N LYS A 965 -33.66 -21.92 13.19
CA LYS A 965 -34.27 -20.60 13.29
C LYS A 965 -34.04 -19.78 12.03
N LEU A 966 -32.83 -19.82 11.45
CA LEU A 966 -32.55 -19.12 10.20
C LEU A 966 -33.40 -19.68 9.04
N LEU A 967 -33.53 -21.01 8.91
CA LEU A 967 -34.39 -21.61 7.89
C LEU A 967 -35.86 -21.17 8.05
N ASN A 968 -36.36 -21.11 9.28
CA ASN A 968 -37.71 -20.61 9.57
C ASN A 968 -37.89 -19.15 9.14
N VAL A 969 -36.88 -18.30 9.30
CA VAL A 969 -36.87 -16.91 8.81
C VAL A 969 -37.00 -16.85 7.28
N PHE A 970 -36.38 -17.78 6.55
CA PHE A 970 -36.57 -17.94 5.10
C PHE A 970 -37.92 -18.59 4.72
N GLY A 971 -38.69 -19.09 5.68
CA GLY A 971 -39.97 -19.77 5.45
C GLY A 971 -39.83 -21.22 4.99
N ILE A 972 -38.69 -21.86 5.27
CA ILE A 972 -38.38 -23.24 4.90
C ILE A 972 -37.87 -24.05 6.11
N SER A 973 -37.82 -25.37 5.98
CA SER A 973 -37.30 -26.31 6.97
C SER A 973 -36.14 -27.13 6.40
N ARG A 974 -35.46 -27.93 7.23
CA ARG A 974 -34.39 -28.84 6.76
C ARG A 974 -34.85 -29.76 5.62
N ASN A 975 -36.10 -30.23 5.66
CA ASN A 975 -36.65 -31.15 4.65
C ASN A 975 -36.85 -30.48 3.29
N ASP A 976 -37.08 -29.16 3.27
CA ASP A 976 -37.31 -28.40 2.06
C ASP A 976 -36.01 -28.16 1.27
N LEU A 977 -34.83 -28.38 1.87
CA LEU A 977 -33.53 -28.19 1.23
C LEU A 977 -33.27 -29.13 0.03
N ALA A 978 -34.11 -30.15 -0.16
CA ALA A 978 -34.05 -31.02 -1.33
C ALA A 978 -34.86 -30.50 -2.54
N ASP A 979 -35.67 -29.44 -2.36
CA ASP A 979 -36.47 -28.81 -3.42
C ASP A 979 -35.83 -27.48 -3.86
N ASP A 980 -35.01 -27.55 -4.91
CA ASP A 980 -34.27 -26.40 -5.46
C ASP A 980 -35.18 -25.21 -5.81
N LEU A 981 -36.40 -25.46 -6.31
CA LEU A 981 -37.33 -24.41 -6.71
C LEU A 981 -37.89 -23.70 -5.48
N ARG A 982 -38.26 -24.45 -4.44
CA ARG A 982 -38.75 -23.91 -3.17
C ARG A 982 -37.67 -23.09 -2.46
N VAL A 983 -36.44 -23.59 -2.41
CA VAL A 983 -35.29 -22.88 -1.83
C VAL A 983 -34.99 -21.59 -2.61
N SER A 984 -34.94 -21.65 -3.95
CA SER A 984 -34.69 -20.48 -4.79
C SER A 984 -35.75 -19.39 -4.58
N ASN A 985 -37.03 -19.77 -4.54
CA ASN A 985 -38.12 -18.83 -4.29
C ASN A 985 -38.03 -18.21 -2.89
N ALA A 986 -37.73 -19.01 -1.86
CA ALA A 986 -37.56 -18.52 -0.49
C ALA A 986 -36.43 -17.48 -0.38
N VAL A 987 -35.26 -17.78 -0.97
CA VAL A 987 -34.12 -16.85 -0.98
C VAL A 987 -34.45 -15.56 -1.74
N HIS A 988 -35.08 -15.65 -2.91
CA HIS A 988 -35.48 -14.48 -3.70
C HIS A 988 -36.52 -13.61 -2.97
N THR A 989 -37.55 -14.22 -2.37
CA THR A 989 -38.56 -13.49 -1.58
C THR A 989 -37.94 -12.81 -0.36
N PHE A 990 -36.97 -13.46 0.30
CA PHE A 990 -36.29 -12.87 1.45
C PHE A 990 -35.35 -11.73 1.05
N SER A 991 -34.53 -11.92 0.01
CA SER A 991 -33.54 -10.91 -0.42
C SER A 991 -34.17 -9.59 -0.86
N ALA A 992 -35.42 -9.63 -1.34
CA ALA A 992 -36.21 -8.45 -1.69
C ALA A 992 -36.55 -7.54 -0.50
N LYS A 993 -36.50 -8.06 0.74
CA LYS A 993 -36.71 -7.27 1.97
C LYS A 993 -35.48 -6.45 2.37
N LEU A 994 -34.30 -6.83 1.90
CA LEU A 994 -33.04 -6.17 2.23
C LEU A 994 -32.78 -5.00 1.28
N PRO A 995 -32.09 -3.94 1.74
CA PRO A 995 -31.64 -2.87 0.85
C PRO A 995 -30.69 -3.40 -0.24
N THR A 996 -30.59 -2.68 -1.35
CA THR A 996 -29.58 -2.91 -2.38
C THR A 996 -28.67 -1.70 -2.40
N TYR A 997 -27.41 -1.88 -2.03
CA TYR A 997 -26.44 -0.79 -1.95
C TYR A 997 -25.64 -0.66 -3.22
N VAL A 998 -25.43 0.58 -3.64
CA VAL A 998 -24.47 0.94 -4.71
C VAL A 998 -23.10 1.16 -4.07
N ALA A 999 -22.06 0.55 -4.61
CA ALA A 999 -20.69 0.73 -4.13
C ALA A 999 -19.74 1.02 -5.30
N LEU A 1000 -18.89 2.04 -5.15
CA LEU A 1000 -17.78 2.28 -6.08
C LEU A 1000 -16.60 1.41 -5.70
N LYS A 1001 -16.04 0.72 -6.68
CA LYS A 1001 -14.89 -0.17 -6.50
C LYS A 1001 -13.92 0.02 -7.66
N GLU A 1002 -12.66 0.11 -7.31
CA GLU A 1002 -11.56 0.25 -8.25
C GLU A 1002 -11.23 -1.09 -8.91
N VAL A 1003 -11.09 -1.07 -10.24
CA VAL A 1003 -10.66 -2.21 -11.05
C VAL A 1003 -9.40 -1.80 -11.81
N LYS A 1004 -8.37 -2.66 -11.76
CA LYS A 1004 -7.15 -2.45 -12.53
C LYS A 1004 -7.29 -2.98 -13.95
N LYS A 1005 -6.96 -2.15 -14.94
CA LYS A 1005 -6.76 -2.54 -16.33
C LYS A 1005 -5.27 -2.55 -16.62
N ARG A 1006 -4.75 -3.69 -17.10
CA ARG A 1006 -3.32 -3.83 -17.44
C ARG A 1006 -3.10 -3.79 -18.94
N TRP A 1007 -2.05 -3.10 -19.36
CA TRP A 1007 -1.67 -3.00 -20.77
C TRP A 1007 -0.16 -2.78 -20.94
N GLY A 1008 0.31 -2.87 -22.18
CA GLY A 1008 1.71 -2.65 -22.53
C GLY A 1008 2.70 -3.55 -21.78
N ASN A 1009 3.76 -2.96 -21.25
CA ASN A 1009 4.85 -3.59 -20.49
C ASN A 1009 4.61 -3.48 -18.97
N GLY A 1010 3.38 -3.74 -18.51
CA GLY A 1010 3.00 -3.69 -17.10
C GLY A 1010 2.46 -2.34 -16.63
N GLN A 1011 1.93 -1.52 -17.55
CA GLN A 1011 1.13 -0.35 -17.19
C GLN A 1011 -0.19 -0.81 -16.54
N GLU A 1012 -0.64 -0.06 -15.53
CA GLU A 1012 -1.90 -0.30 -14.83
C GLU A 1012 -2.70 1.00 -14.76
N ASP A 1013 -3.94 0.97 -15.22
CA ASP A 1013 -4.95 2.01 -14.98
C ASP A 1013 -5.93 1.54 -13.92
N VAL A 1014 -6.43 2.47 -13.11
CA VAL A 1014 -7.43 2.19 -12.09
C VAL A 1014 -8.72 2.92 -12.46
N PHE A 1015 -9.78 2.16 -12.73
CA PHE A 1015 -11.09 2.71 -13.07
C PHE A 1015 -12.09 2.49 -11.93
N PRO A 1016 -12.86 3.52 -11.53
CA PRO A 1016 -13.99 3.35 -10.63
C PRO A 1016 -15.13 2.67 -11.39
N THR A 1017 -15.64 1.58 -10.85
CA THR A 1017 -16.81 0.87 -11.38
C THR A 1017 -17.88 0.74 -10.30
N VAL A 1018 -19.13 0.67 -10.71
CA VAL A 1018 -20.26 0.43 -9.81
C VAL A 1018 -20.46 -1.07 -9.62
N GLN A 1019 -20.64 -1.44 -8.36
CA GLN A 1019 -21.13 -2.74 -7.92
C GLN A 1019 -22.41 -2.57 -7.11
N PHE A 1020 -23.22 -3.62 -7.07
CA PHE A 1020 -24.41 -3.70 -6.21
C PHE A 1020 -24.22 -4.78 -5.17
N GLU A 1021 -24.48 -4.45 -3.90
CA GLU A 1021 -24.23 -5.33 -2.77
C GLU A 1021 -25.46 -5.42 -1.84
N LYS A 1022 -25.77 -6.63 -1.37
CA LYS A 1022 -26.61 -6.86 -0.19
C LYS A 1022 -25.74 -7.32 0.98
N LEU A 1023 -25.99 -6.82 2.18
CA LEU A 1023 -25.11 -7.00 3.32
C LEU A 1023 -25.76 -7.88 4.39
N TRP A 1024 -25.00 -8.82 4.92
CA TRP A 1024 -25.40 -9.75 5.99
C TRP A 1024 -25.79 -9.05 7.30
N SER A 1025 -25.15 -7.92 7.61
CA SER A 1025 -25.44 -7.10 8.79
C SER A 1025 -26.87 -6.52 8.78
N ASP A 1026 -27.45 -6.32 7.60
CA ASP A 1026 -28.82 -5.79 7.46
C ASP A 1026 -29.88 -6.76 7.99
N LEU A 1027 -29.55 -8.04 8.24
CA LEU A 1027 -30.46 -8.96 8.90
C LEU A 1027 -30.84 -8.47 10.31
N SER A 1028 -29.95 -7.74 10.99
CA SER A 1028 -30.25 -7.13 12.28
C SER A 1028 -31.34 -6.04 12.20
N SER A 1029 -31.59 -5.50 11.00
CA SER A 1029 -32.64 -4.50 10.77
C SER A 1029 -34.04 -5.09 10.61
N LEU A 1030 -34.16 -6.39 10.39
CA LEU A 1030 -35.43 -7.08 10.21
C LEU A 1030 -36.04 -7.43 11.58
N ASP A 1031 -37.36 -7.33 11.72
CA ASP A 1031 -38.04 -7.58 12.99
C ASP A 1031 -38.29 -9.06 13.26
N GLU A 1032 -38.36 -9.86 12.21
CA GLU A 1032 -38.45 -11.31 12.26
C GLU A 1032 -37.13 -12.03 12.58
N VAL A 1033 -36.01 -11.31 12.73
CA VAL A 1033 -34.69 -11.89 13.01
C VAL A 1033 -34.21 -11.49 14.39
N ASP A 1034 -34.30 -12.41 15.35
CA ASP A 1034 -33.80 -12.20 16.71
C ASP A 1034 -32.27 -12.17 16.74
N CYS A 1035 -31.71 -11.04 17.17
CA CYS A 1035 -30.27 -10.79 17.20
C CYS A 1035 -29.78 -10.42 18.60
N ASP A 1036 -28.69 -11.04 19.04
CA ASP A 1036 -27.88 -10.57 20.18
C ASP A 1036 -26.55 -9.97 19.69
N PHE A 1037 -25.89 -9.18 20.55
CA PHE A 1037 -24.60 -8.55 20.27
C PHE A 1037 -23.58 -8.89 21.36
N PHE A 1038 -22.47 -9.54 21.00
CA PHE A 1038 -21.42 -9.98 21.91
C PHE A 1038 -20.21 -9.06 21.79
N ALA A 1039 -19.88 -8.30 22.84
CA ALA A 1039 -18.64 -7.53 22.89
C ALA A 1039 -17.46 -8.46 23.16
N VAL A 1040 -16.53 -8.54 22.22
CA VAL A 1040 -15.33 -9.39 22.27
C VAL A 1040 -14.05 -8.55 22.22
N SER A 1041 -12.93 -9.15 22.62
CA SER A 1041 -11.63 -8.48 22.52
C SER A 1041 -11.28 -8.11 21.07
N ARG A 1042 -10.54 -7.01 20.89
CA ARG A 1042 -10.04 -6.61 19.57
C ARG A 1042 -9.11 -7.65 18.94
N HIS A 1043 -8.33 -8.41 19.72
CA HIS A 1043 -7.48 -9.47 19.19
C HIS A 1043 -8.28 -10.56 18.47
N ARG A 1044 -9.53 -10.80 18.90
CA ARG A 1044 -10.46 -11.73 18.25
C ARG A 1044 -11.13 -11.12 17.01
N GLY A 1045 -11.69 -9.92 17.14
CA GLY A 1045 -12.57 -9.32 16.12
C GLY A 1045 -11.91 -8.39 15.10
N CYS A 1046 -10.61 -8.11 15.21
CA CYS A 1046 -9.92 -7.20 14.27
C CYS A 1046 -9.81 -7.80 12.86
N GLN A 1047 -10.11 -6.97 11.85
CA GLN A 1047 -10.05 -7.31 10.42
C GLN A 1047 -8.80 -6.74 9.76
N LEU A 1048 -8.05 -7.56 9.04
CA LEU A 1048 -6.88 -7.15 8.25
C LEU A 1048 -7.28 -6.80 6.82
N LYS A 1049 -7.79 -5.59 6.60
CA LYS A 1049 -8.28 -5.10 5.29
C LYS A 1049 -7.19 -4.63 4.33
N ASP A 1050 -6.08 -4.13 4.86
CA ASP A 1050 -4.95 -3.56 4.11
C ASP A 1050 -3.61 -4.05 4.64
N VAL A 1051 -2.62 -4.18 3.75
CA VAL A 1051 -1.26 -4.65 4.09
C VAL A 1051 -0.59 -3.72 5.12
N SER A 1052 -0.86 -2.41 5.04
CA SER A 1052 -0.35 -1.42 6.02
C SER A 1052 -0.74 -1.72 7.46
N GLN A 1053 -1.82 -2.47 7.70
CA GLN A 1053 -2.28 -2.81 9.04
C GLN A 1053 -1.44 -3.92 9.70
N LEU A 1054 -0.63 -4.64 8.93
CA LEU A 1054 0.12 -5.78 9.45
C LEU A 1054 1.13 -5.38 10.53
N ASP A 1055 1.83 -4.24 10.39
CA ASP A 1055 2.89 -3.86 11.35
C ASP A 1055 2.28 -3.54 12.72
N GLY A 1056 1.20 -2.77 12.72
CA GLY A 1056 0.41 -2.51 13.92
C GLY A 1056 -0.14 -3.79 14.55
N TRP A 1057 -0.62 -4.74 13.74
CA TRP A 1057 -1.12 -6.05 14.20
C TRP A 1057 -0.01 -6.95 14.78
N PHE A 1058 1.21 -6.86 14.25
CA PHE A 1058 2.39 -7.53 14.81
C PHE A 1058 2.74 -6.96 16.19
N ARG A 1059 2.78 -5.63 16.30
CA ARG A 1059 3.28 -4.92 17.48
C ARG A 1059 2.28 -4.83 18.62
N ASP A 1060 0.97 -4.81 18.32
CA ASP A 1060 -0.06 -4.81 19.36
C ASP A 1060 -0.33 -6.20 19.99
N GLY A 1061 0.42 -7.23 19.58
CA GLY A 1061 0.35 -8.57 20.17
C GLY A 1061 -0.71 -9.48 19.54
N SER A 1062 -1.43 -9.00 18.52
CA SER A 1062 -2.46 -9.79 17.84
C SER A 1062 -1.90 -11.04 17.13
N GLN A 1063 -0.67 -10.99 16.60
CA GLN A 1063 0.00 -12.20 16.10
C GLN A 1063 0.22 -13.25 17.21
N LYS A 1064 0.73 -12.82 18.37
CA LYS A 1064 0.99 -13.72 19.51
C LYS A 1064 -0.31 -14.33 20.04
N TYR A 1065 -1.41 -13.58 20.01
CA TYR A 1065 -2.74 -14.10 20.30
C TYR A 1065 -3.14 -15.17 19.28
N LEU A 1066 -3.00 -14.90 17.99
CA LEU A 1066 -3.32 -15.84 16.92
C LEU A 1066 -2.53 -17.14 17.03
N GLU A 1067 -1.23 -17.08 17.32
CA GLU A 1067 -0.38 -18.28 17.44
C GLU A 1067 -0.86 -19.24 18.54
N LYS A 1068 -1.50 -18.73 19.60
CA LYS A 1068 -2.10 -19.57 20.66
C LYS A 1068 -3.37 -20.30 20.20
N LEU A 1069 -4.03 -19.81 19.14
CA LEU A 1069 -5.27 -20.37 18.61
C LEU A 1069 -5.05 -21.43 17.53
N CYS A 1070 -3.84 -21.53 16.97
CA CYS A 1070 -3.55 -22.42 15.85
C CYS A 1070 -2.86 -23.70 16.29
N PHE A 1071 -3.22 -24.82 15.64
CA PHE A 1071 -2.43 -26.05 15.66
C PHE A 1071 -1.96 -26.34 14.22
N TRP A 1072 -0.66 -26.09 13.97
CA TRP A 1072 -0.06 -26.05 12.63
C TRP A 1072 0.14 -27.39 11.95
#